data_AF-A0A521GK77-F1
#
_entry.id   AF-A0A521GK77-F1
#
_cell.length_a   1.000
_cell.length_b   1.000
_cell.length_c   1.000
_cell.angle_alpha   90.00
_cell.angle_beta   90.00
_cell.angle_gamma   90.00
#
_symmetry.space_group_name_H-M   'P 1'
#
loop_
_entity.id
_entity.type
_entity.pdbx_description
1 polymer ?
#
loop_
_entity_poly.entity_id
_entity_poly.type
_entity_poly.pdbx_seq_one_letter_code
_entity_poly.pdbx_strand_id
1 'polypeptide(L)'
;MQPNLPTNRLRAAYFFSCFAPPPGRVLRVLLLGLLLSSPLHLWAQTTRYVSTTGTNSSPASATSWATSTTNLQGAIDYVANTAPNSGTVYVASGVYRPGGNANTNRAVSFSMANGVTIEGGYAGSGTPGTRTPLSSTLSGNIGDPSSTTDNSYHVIYNNNNGLTATAVLDGFVVTGGQATESSGDNGNGGGIFNRTVSPTLRNLRIEGNDAAATGGGFGGGLYADRGSSNLSSLTIANNYSYKDGAGIYATSHTLVATNTLIQSNTVNFQGGSGGGLYASGGSSNLNSLTVTGNSALSGGGIYTTTNHSLTAINSLLQSNSALSVGFQGGGGLYASGGSSNLNSLTLVSNYSYGHGGGIYTANSHTLTATNSLIQSNTSLANSGGGLFASGGSINLTSLTIANNRANTNGGGIFAASSLTAINSIIQSNTATGSSSNGGGLYAQGGRSLLVNTLWQANNAVNLGGAVFLTSSSALTLTNNTLLGNTAPRGTVMALGVSGVNSPTATLLNTLAFGNGSAPNSVTLVATGPTVSASYCLFETGTPGFTNGTNNNILTSTSPFVTGSYQLSANSQAINAGNNAANGLSLVSTDLAGGPRIVNGTVDIGVDEWSSTSTSLSLTTAVLPNPVCGGSVAALSVTATGGTPGIPSQPYTYTWTAPAGVTLSGNSTSAVSATVAAGVSGVRTFTITVADATTGISTSLVSLTVASPGPVVYVTQNGGVTTQDGSSWATAYAGTALQTAINQAGLCVTKSEVWVGAGTYRPTGTPDRTVSFTMADGVGVYGGFTADGGGATDRNNPAQRNWFANPTILSGNIGSPGSTTDNSYHVIFNNNNGLTATAVLDGFVVTGGNANAASGDDTNGGGLFNRTVSPTLRNLRIEGNTVSNDGGGLYADGGSSNLNSLTIASNRAGSGGGGIATVSNHTLVATNSLIQSNTANNAGGGLLAFGGSSNLSSLTIASNSVSNGSGGGTYITSHTLTATNSILQSNTARYYGGGWYASDGRSNVSGLILTGNTAAGSGGGIYTVSYHSLTATNSLIQSNSATSSGGGLYADGRGSDLSSVTVTGNSAGSGGGIYTTYNQS
;
A
#
# COMPACT_ATOMS: atom_id res chain seq x y z
N MET A 1 45.77 -41.33 41.55
CA MET A 1 44.31 -41.18 41.67
C MET A 1 43.83 -40.76 40.28
N GLN A 2 43.23 -41.57 39.39
CA GLN A 2 42.36 -42.76 39.55
C GLN A 2 41.25 -42.58 40.59
N PRO A 3 40.00 -43.01 40.34
CA PRO A 3 39.34 -43.40 39.07
C PRO A 3 37.96 -42.69 38.90
N ASN A 4 37.13 -42.82 37.84
CA ASN A 4 37.27 -43.34 36.48
C ASN A 4 36.08 -42.91 35.58
N LEU A 5 36.33 -42.75 34.27
CA LEU A 5 35.40 -42.98 33.13
C LEU A 5 35.06 -44.50 33.02
N PRO A 6 34.03 -45.02 32.28
CA PRO A 6 33.52 -44.58 30.96
C PRO A 6 31.97 -44.60 30.81
N THR A 7 31.32 -43.98 29.82
CA THR A 7 31.28 -44.10 28.33
C THR A 7 30.64 -45.37 27.72
N ASN A 8 29.77 -45.11 26.73
CA ASN A 8 29.47 -45.88 25.52
C ASN A 8 28.94 -47.34 25.57
N ARG A 9 27.74 -47.54 24.99
CA ARG A 9 27.47 -48.23 23.69
C ARG A 9 25.95 -48.23 23.43
N LEU A 10 25.39 -47.77 22.30
CA LEU A 10 25.57 -48.02 20.86
C LEU A 10 24.69 -49.16 20.26
N ARG A 11 23.65 -48.72 19.52
CA ARG A 11 23.21 -49.19 18.18
C ARG A 11 22.46 -50.53 17.98
N ALA A 12 21.75 -50.53 16.83
CA ALA A 12 21.00 -51.59 16.13
C ALA A 12 19.70 -52.03 16.84
N ALA A 13 18.48 -51.79 16.33
CA ALA A 13 17.93 -51.84 14.96
C ALA A 13 17.93 -53.26 14.35
N TYR A 14 16.74 -53.86 14.24
CA TYR A 14 16.30 -54.75 13.15
C TYR A 14 14.76 -54.75 13.06
N PHE A 15 14.23 -55.25 11.94
CA PHE A 15 12.92 -54.89 11.36
C PHE A 15 12.06 -56.14 11.06
N PHE A 16 10.72 -55.99 11.01
CA PHE A 16 9.72 -56.95 10.47
C PHE A 16 9.58 -58.32 11.20
N SER A 17 8.43 -59.01 11.24
CA SER A 17 7.26 -59.03 10.33
C SER A 17 5.94 -59.52 10.98
N CYS A 18 4.81 -59.21 10.33
CA CYS A 18 3.49 -59.91 10.29
C CYS A 18 2.81 -60.38 11.60
N PHE A 19 1.54 -60.07 11.88
CA PHE A 19 0.35 -60.53 11.14
C PHE A 19 -0.94 -59.75 11.50
N ALA A 20 -1.98 -59.88 10.66
CA ALA A 20 -3.40 -59.57 10.90
C ALA A 20 -4.25 -60.57 10.08
N PRO A 21 -5.61 -60.68 10.18
CA PRO A 21 -6.61 -60.02 11.05
C PRO A 21 -7.57 -61.08 11.73
N PRO A 22 -8.93 -60.94 11.78
CA PRO A 22 -9.86 -60.20 12.69
C PRO A 22 -10.70 -61.20 13.58
N PRO A 23 -11.97 -60.98 14.06
CA PRO A 23 -12.85 -59.82 14.42
C PRO A 23 -13.28 -59.85 15.93
N GLY A 24 -14.32 -59.19 16.50
CA GLY A 24 -15.14 -58.01 16.15
C GLY A 24 -16.62 -58.01 16.68
N ARG A 25 -17.03 -57.00 17.48
CA ARG A 25 -18.39 -56.60 18.01
C ARG A 25 -19.16 -57.52 18.99
N VAL A 26 -19.59 -56.99 20.16
CA VAL A 26 -21.00 -56.98 20.70
C VAL A 26 -21.18 -55.90 21.80
N LEU A 27 -22.24 -55.08 21.65
CA LEU A 27 -23.15 -54.41 22.63
C LEU A 27 -22.76 -54.38 24.14
N ARG A 28 -22.54 -53.20 24.75
CA ARG A 28 -23.53 -52.38 25.53
C ARG A 28 -24.43 -53.17 26.51
N VAL A 29 -24.25 -52.90 27.82
CA VAL A 29 -25.26 -52.67 28.90
C VAL A 29 -24.53 -52.72 30.27
N LEU A 30 -25.06 -52.08 31.32
CA LEU A 30 -24.53 -52.03 32.71
C LEU A 30 -23.28 -51.14 32.98
N LEU A 31 -23.39 -49.84 32.69
CA LEU A 31 -22.70 -48.81 33.50
C LEU A 31 -23.50 -47.50 33.57
N LEU A 32 -24.81 -47.60 33.85
CA LEU A 32 -25.77 -46.47 33.75
C LEU A 32 -26.44 -46.09 35.09
N GLY A 33 -25.94 -46.58 36.23
CA GLY A 33 -26.67 -46.54 37.51
C GLY A 33 -26.18 -45.55 38.58
N LEU A 34 -24.98 -44.95 38.45
CA LEU A 34 -24.29 -44.31 39.59
C LEU A 34 -23.60 -42.96 39.30
N LEU A 35 -23.97 -42.27 38.22
CA LEU A 35 -23.53 -40.88 37.91
C LEU A 35 -24.71 -39.90 37.70
N LEU A 36 -25.93 -40.32 38.03
CA LEU A 36 -27.15 -39.50 37.94
C LEU A 36 -27.42 -38.70 39.22
N SER A 37 -26.48 -37.84 39.60
CA SER A 37 -26.72 -36.76 40.60
C SER A 37 -25.98 -35.45 40.33
N SER A 38 -25.24 -35.36 39.21
CA SER A 38 -24.79 -34.09 38.64
C SER A 38 -25.73 -33.77 37.48
N PRO A 39 -26.48 -32.66 37.50
CA PRO A 39 -27.34 -32.31 36.37
C PRO A 39 -26.45 -31.92 35.19
N LEU A 40 -26.35 -32.82 34.21
CA LEU A 40 -25.81 -32.57 32.87
C LEU A 40 -26.68 -31.50 32.19
N HIS A 41 -26.42 -30.24 32.55
CA HIS A 41 -26.91 -29.09 31.81
C HIS A 41 -26.21 -29.10 30.45
N LEU A 42 -26.87 -29.67 29.45
CA LEU A 42 -26.72 -29.16 28.09
C LEU A 42 -27.24 -27.72 28.13
N TRP A 43 -26.34 -26.77 28.41
CA TRP A 43 -26.61 -25.36 28.22
C TRP A 43 -26.85 -25.17 26.72
N ALA A 44 -28.09 -24.85 26.35
CA ALA A 44 -28.41 -24.48 24.98
C ALA A 44 -27.58 -23.24 24.59
N GLN A 45 -27.21 -23.13 23.31
CA GLN A 45 -26.44 -21.99 22.82
C GLN A 45 -27.23 -20.69 23.05
N THR A 46 -26.83 -19.91 24.05
CA THR A 46 -27.51 -18.64 24.37
C THR A 46 -27.06 -17.56 23.38
N THR A 47 -27.93 -17.28 22.41
CA THR A 47 -27.78 -16.14 21.49
C THR A 47 -28.51 -14.91 22.04
N ARG A 48 -27.91 -13.72 21.94
CA ARG A 48 -28.59 -12.43 22.17
C ARG A 48 -28.42 -11.46 21.00
N TYR A 49 -29.44 -10.64 20.79
CA TYR A 49 -29.62 -9.79 19.61
C TYR A 49 -29.58 -8.32 20.02
N VAL A 50 -28.66 -7.57 19.41
CA VAL A 50 -28.40 -6.16 19.77
C VAL A 50 -28.53 -5.27 18.53
N SER A 51 -29.36 -4.24 18.61
CA SER A 51 -29.52 -3.26 17.53
C SER A 51 -29.67 -1.84 18.08
N THR A 52 -29.26 -0.83 17.30
CA THR A 52 -29.38 0.59 17.66
C THR A 52 -30.84 1.07 17.79
N THR A 53 -31.79 0.31 17.23
CA THR A 53 -33.24 0.55 17.28
C THR A 53 -33.99 -0.44 18.18
N GLY A 54 -33.25 -1.22 19.00
CA GLY A 54 -33.82 -2.25 19.86
C GLY A 54 -34.84 -1.71 20.87
N THR A 55 -36.01 -2.35 20.95
CA THR A 55 -37.14 -1.91 21.77
C THR A 55 -37.12 -2.47 23.20
N ASN A 56 -36.34 -3.54 23.45
CA ASN A 56 -36.26 -4.16 24.77
C ASN A 56 -35.14 -3.56 25.63
N SER A 57 -35.53 -3.00 26.78
CA SER A 57 -34.62 -2.51 27.82
C SER A 57 -33.88 -3.63 28.57
N SER A 58 -34.41 -4.87 28.54
CA SER A 58 -33.79 -6.04 29.18
C SER A 58 -33.05 -6.92 28.17
N PRO A 59 -31.72 -7.09 28.30
CA PRO A 59 -30.95 -8.03 27.48
C PRO A 59 -31.39 -9.49 27.63
N ALA A 60 -31.98 -9.86 28.77
CA ALA A 60 -32.47 -11.23 28.98
C ALA A 60 -33.57 -11.62 27.97
N SER A 61 -34.38 -10.66 27.53
CA SER A 61 -35.49 -10.87 26.60
C SER A 61 -35.09 -10.79 25.12
N ALA A 62 -33.85 -10.43 24.80
CA ALA A 62 -33.41 -10.11 23.45
C ALA A 62 -33.03 -11.34 22.60
N THR A 63 -34.02 -12.19 22.32
CA THR A 63 -33.86 -13.52 21.70
C THR A 63 -34.05 -13.55 20.18
N SER A 64 -34.40 -12.42 19.56
CA SER A 64 -34.54 -12.23 18.11
C SER A 64 -34.36 -10.76 17.72
N TRP A 65 -34.22 -10.45 16.42
CA TRP A 65 -34.15 -9.05 15.96
C TRP A 65 -35.38 -8.22 16.36
N ALA A 66 -36.58 -8.81 16.28
CA ALA A 66 -37.84 -8.18 16.69
C ALA A 66 -37.94 -7.90 18.21
N THR A 67 -37.05 -8.51 19.00
CA THR A 67 -36.96 -8.33 20.46
C THR A 67 -35.60 -7.77 20.88
N SER A 68 -34.80 -7.24 19.95
CA SER A 68 -33.43 -6.81 20.22
C SER A 68 -33.34 -5.71 21.28
N THR A 69 -32.18 -5.65 21.96
CA THR A 69 -31.85 -4.60 22.93
C THR A 69 -30.85 -3.61 22.34
N THR A 70 -30.83 -2.38 22.86
CA THR A 70 -29.75 -1.41 22.62
C THR A 70 -28.54 -1.60 23.56
N ASN A 71 -28.72 -2.34 24.66
CA ASN A 71 -27.68 -2.52 25.68
C ASN A 71 -26.73 -3.69 25.33
N LEU A 72 -25.69 -3.37 24.54
CA LEU A 72 -24.66 -4.33 24.12
C LEU A 72 -23.92 -4.97 25.30
N GLN A 73 -23.45 -4.18 26.27
CA GLN A 73 -22.68 -4.73 27.39
C GLN A 73 -23.52 -5.68 28.24
N GLY A 74 -24.76 -5.29 28.57
CA GLY A 74 -25.68 -6.16 29.31
C GLY A 74 -26.05 -7.45 28.55
N ALA A 75 -25.99 -7.46 27.21
CA ALA A 75 -26.14 -8.69 26.43
C ALA A 75 -24.91 -9.60 26.53
N ILE A 76 -23.70 -9.03 26.50
CA ILE A 76 -22.44 -9.77 26.72
C ILE A 76 -22.43 -10.37 28.13
N ASP A 77 -22.73 -9.57 29.16
CA ASP A 77 -22.74 -9.99 30.56
C ASP A 77 -23.80 -11.08 30.81
N TYR A 78 -25.00 -10.93 30.23
CA TYR A 78 -26.05 -11.95 30.34
C TYR A 78 -25.62 -13.27 29.71
N VAL A 79 -25.05 -13.24 28.50
CA VAL A 79 -24.60 -14.44 27.78
C VAL A 79 -23.44 -15.12 28.52
N ALA A 80 -22.50 -14.35 29.07
CA ALA A 80 -21.39 -14.87 29.87
C ALA A 80 -21.88 -15.66 31.11
N ASN A 81 -22.92 -15.16 31.79
CA ASN A 81 -23.49 -15.78 32.98
C ASN A 81 -24.43 -16.97 32.68
N THR A 82 -24.96 -17.09 31.45
CA THR A 82 -26.01 -18.07 31.10
C THR A 82 -25.64 -19.08 30.02
N ALA A 83 -24.50 -18.92 29.35
CA ALA A 83 -23.86 -19.94 28.53
C ALA A 83 -22.33 -19.78 28.54
N PRO A 84 -21.67 -19.88 29.72
CA PRO A 84 -20.23 -19.87 29.78
C PRO A 84 -19.69 -21.02 28.90
N ASN A 85 -18.77 -20.65 27.98
CA ASN A 85 -18.10 -21.51 26.98
C ASN A 85 -18.82 -21.76 25.63
N SER A 86 -20.01 -21.20 25.37
CA SER A 86 -20.63 -21.33 24.02
C SER A 86 -21.59 -20.20 23.63
N GLY A 87 -21.53 -19.05 24.29
CA GLY A 87 -22.48 -17.95 24.08
C GLY A 87 -22.22 -17.14 22.80
N THR A 88 -23.26 -16.49 22.25
CA THR A 88 -23.11 -15.62 21.07
C THR A 88 -23.93 -14.34 21.18
N VAL A 89 -23.35 -13.20 20.81
CA VAL A 89 -24.05 -11.91 20.71
C VAL A 89 -24.01 -11.44 19.26
N TYR A 90 -25.16 -11.42 18.61
CA TYR A 90 -25.33 -10.89 17.26
C TYR A 90 -25.64 -9.40 17.32
N VAL A 91 -24.82 -8.60 16.64
CA VAL A 91 -24.90 -7.14 16.66
C VAL A 91 -25.22 -6.62 15.26
N ALA A 92 -26.28 -5.82 15.16
CA ALA A 92 -26.70 -5.21 13.91
C ALA A 92 -25.72 -4.12 13.45
N SER A 93 -25.77 -3.78 12.17
CA SER A 93 -25.12 -2.60 11.59
C SER A 93 -25.51 -1.33 12.37
N GLY A 94 -24.55 -0.45 12.61
CA GLY A 94 -24.76 0.75 13.43
C GLY A 94 -23.60 1.06 14.38
N VAL A 95 -23.72 2.16 15.11
CA VAL A 95 -22.72 2.65 16.07
C VAL A 95 -23.17 2.37 17.50
N TYR A 96 -22.33 1.71 18.28
CA TYR A 96 -22.55 1.37 19.67
C TYR A 96 -21.54 2.09 20.55
N ARG A 97 -22.05 2.77 21.58
CA ARG A 97 -21.28 3.61 22.51
C ARG A 97 -21.30 2.98 23.91
N PRO A 98 -20.16 2.85 24.61
CA PRO A 98 -20.15 2.30 25.97
C PRO A 98 -20.94 3.23 26.90
N GLY A 99 -21.85 2.66 27.69
CA GLY A 99 -22.79 3.42 28.53
C GLY A 99 -23.91 4.17 27.80
N GLY A 100 -24.03 4.04 26.47
CA GLY A 100 -25.12 4.64 25.68
C GLY A 100 -24.80 6.01 25.06
N ASN A 101 -25.84 6.69 24.58
CA ASN A 101 -25.73 8.00 23.92
C ASN A 101 -25.67 9.15 24.94
N ALA A 102 -24.91 10.21 24.62
CA ALA A 102 -24.77 11.42 25.44
C ALA A 102 -24.23 11.17 26.86
N ASN A 103 -23.29 10.24 27.00
CA ASN A 103 -22.57 9.98 28.23
C ASN A 103 -21.24 10.76 28.24
N THR A 104 -20.88 11.35 29.38
CA THR A 104 -19.64 12.13 29.57
C THR A 104 -18.63 11.45 30.50
N ASN A 105 -18.97 10.29 31.08
CA ASN A 105 -18.04 9.51 31.91
C ASN A 105 -17.04 8.74 31.04
N ARG A 106 -15.84 9.31 30.86
CA ARG A 106 -14.78 8.75 30.01
C ARG A 106 -14.23 7.39 30.45
N ALA A 107 -14.50 6.95 31.68
CA ALA A 107 -14.07 5.66 32.20
C ALA A 107 -14.96 4.48 31.76
N VAL A 108 -16.01 4.71 30.97
CA VAL A 108 -16.83 3.62 30.42
C VAL A 108 -16.19 3.00 29.18
N SER A 109 -16.18 1.67 29.11
CA SER A 109 -15.69 0.90 27.96
C SER A 109 -16.53 -0.36 27.80
N PHE A 110 -16.47 -0.99 26.63
CA PHE A 110 -16.94 -2.37 26.50
C PHE A 110 -15.92 -3.33 27.15
N SER A 111 -16.38 -4.45 27.69
CA SER A 111 -15.52 -5.53 28.16
C SER A 111 -15.95 -6.87 27.56
N MET A 112 -14.97 -7.66 27.13
CA MET A 112 -15.21 -9.00 26.58
C MET A 112 -15.40 -10.01 27.71
N ALA A 113 -16.02 -11.16 27.39
CA ALA A 113 -16.24 -12.25 28.35
C ALA A 113 -15.78 -13.60 27.80
N ASN A 114 -15.32 -14.48 28.68
CA ASN A 114 -14.78 -15.78 28.32
C ASN A 114 -15.89 -16.71 27.80
N GLY A 115 -15.65 -17.39 26.67
CA GLY A 115 -16.66 -18.25 26.05
C GLY A 115 -17.83 -17.52 25.38
N VAL A 116 -17.69 -16.22 25.13
CA VAL A 116 -18.65 -15.40 24.39
C VAL A 116 -18.04 -14.95 23.06
N THR A 117 -18.75 -15.24 21.98
CA THR A 117 -18.45 -14.71 20.64
C THR A 117 -19.34 -13.51 20.36
N ILE A 118 -18.74 -12.35 20.11
CA ILE A 118 -19.44 -11.11 19.77
C ILE A 118 -19.25 -10.90 18.27
N GLU A 119 -20.34 -10.93 17.49
CA GLU A 119 -20.31 -10.87 16.02
C GLU A 119 -21.06 -9.65 15.49
N GLY A 120 -20.33 -8.74 14.84
CA GLY A 120 -20.84 -7.58 14.14
C GLY A 120 -21.11 -7.85 12.65
N GLY A 121 -21.96 -7.00 12.07
CA GLY A 121 -22.24 -6.96 10.64
C GLY A 121 -23.64 -7.40 10.21
N TYR A 122 -24.57 -7.65 11.13
CA TYR A 122 -25.91 -8.15 10.76
C TYR A 122 -26.86 -7.03 10.29
N ALA A 123 -27.85 -7.36 9.46
CA ALA A 123 -28.83 -6.38 8.97
C ALA A 123 -29.85 -5.89 10.02
N GLY A 124 -29.86 -6.46 11.24
CA GLY A 124 -30.79 -6.07 12.30
C GLY A 124 -32.25 -6.50 12.09
N SER A 125 -32.52 -7.38 11.12
CA SER A 125 -33.88 -7.86 10.77
C SER A 125 -33.85 -9.27 10.17
N GLY A 126 -35.02 -9.91 10.06
CA GLY A 126 -35.18 -11.25 9.47
C GLY A 126 -34.70 -12.39 10.38
N THR A 127 -34.26 -13.51 9.78
CA THR A 127 -33.40 -14.50 10.42
C THR A 127 -31.93 -14.08 10.29
N PRO A 128 -31.02 -14.45 11.21
CA PRO A 128 -29.58 -14.28 10.99
C PRO A 128 -29.11 -14.94 9.68
N GLY A 129 -28.94 -14.11 8.64
CA GLY A 129 -28.37 -14.51 7.36
C GLY A 129 -26.87 -14.26 7.30
N THR A 130 -26.34 -14.12 6.08
CA THR A 130 -24.99 -13.64 5.85
C THR A 130 -24.81 -12.23 6.43
N ARG A 131 -23.83 -12.07 7.33
CA ARG A 131 -23.41 -10.77 7.86
C ARG A 131 -22.40 -10.10 6.92
N THR A 132 -22.34 -8.77 6.98
CA THR A 132 -21.32 -7.93 6.33
C THR A 132 -20.38 -7.41 7.41
N PRO A 133 -19.21 -8.06 7.64
CA PRO A 133 -18.25 -7.59 8.65
C PRO A 133 -17.88 -6.13 8.45
N LEU A 134 -17.57 -5.43 9.55
CA LEU A 134 -17.17 -4.02 9.60
C LEU A 134 -18.29 -3.00 9.36
N SER A 135 -19.55 -3.42 9.18
CA SER A 135 -20.71 -2.51 9.19
C SER A 135 -21.20 -2.15 10.61
N SER A 136 -20.63 -2.76 11.65
CA SER A 136 -20.91 -2.44 13.06
C SER A 136 -19.69 -1.75 13.69
N THR A 137 -19.92 -0.63 14.37
CA THR A 137 -18.86 0.20 14.97
C THR A 137 -19.01 0.24 16.47
N LEU A 138 -17.94 -0.12 17.20
CA LEU A 138 -17.76 0.20 18.61
C LEU A 138 -17.03 1.55 18.66
N SER A 139 -17.67 2.57 19.22
CA SER A 139 -17.14 3.94 19.24
C SER A 139 -16.90 4.45 20.65
N GLY A 140 -15.71 5.01 20.88
CA GLY A 140 -15.37 5.72 22.11
C GLY A 140 -15.93 7.14 22.18
N ASN A 141 -16.46 7.71 21.09
CA ASN A 141 -17.20 8.97 21.16
C ASN A 141 -18.54 8.73 21.87
N ILE A 142 -18.60 9.07 23.16
CA ILE A 142 -19.75 8.82 24.03
C ILE A 142 -20.66 10.05 24.17
N GLY A 143 -20.09 11.26 24.10
CA GLY A 143 -20.78 12.54 24.18
C GLY A 143 -20.95 13.24 22.82
N ASP A 144 -20.42 14.45 22.71
CA ASP A 144 -20.51 15.34 21.56
C ASP A 144 -19.73 14.79 20.35
N PRO A 145 -20.39 14.49 19.20
CA PRO A 145 -19.72 14.02 17.99
C PRO A 145 -18.74 15.03 17.36
N SER A 146 -18.76 16.30 17.79
CA SER A 146 -17.84 17.35 17.33
C SER A 146 -16.62 17.53 18.23
N SER A 147 -16.59 16.90 19.40
CA SER A 147 -15.44 16.89 20.31
C SER A 147 -14.74 15.52 20.37
N THR A 148 -13.50 15.52 20.82
CA THR A 148 -12.79 14.32 21.27
C THR A 148 -12.56 14.30 22.78
N THR A 149 -12.72 15.44 23.48
CA THR A 149 -12.35 15.61 24.89
C THR A 149 -13.20 14.78 25.85
N ASP A 150 -14.38 14.37 25.41
CA ASP A 150 -15.33 13.53 26.13
C ASP A 150 -15.36 12.07 25.62
N ASN A 151 -14.50 11.71 24.66
CA ASN A 151 -14.32 10.32 24.25
C ASN A 151 -13.86 9.45 25.43
N SER A 152 -14.31 8.18 25.48
CA SER A 152 -13.84 7.21 26.46
C SER A 152 -12.34 6.96 26.34
N TYR A 153 -11.69 6.59 27.45
CA TYR A 153 -10.27 6.27 27.46
C TYR A 153 -9.93 5.06 26.59
N HIS A 154 -10.78 4.02 26.68
CA HIS A 154 -10.70 2.83 25.86
C HIS A 154 -12.05 2.59 25.20
N VAL A 155 -12.07 2.10 23.95
CA VAL A 155 -13.30 1.53 23.39
C VAL A 155 -13.57 0.17 24.03
N ILE A 156 -12.52 -0.65 24.19
CA ILE A 156 -12.58 -1.98 24.82
C ILE A 156 -11.52 -2.08 25.91
N TYR A 157 -11.92 -2.49 27.12
CA TYR A 157 -11.05 -2.63 28.28
C TYR A 157 -11.11 -4.04 28.87
N ASN A 158 -9.98 -4.75 28.83
CA ASN A 158 -9.79 -6.09 29.39
C ASN A 158 -8.52 -6.10 30.26
N ASN A 159 -8.67 -6.26 31.57
CA ASN A 159 -7.56 -6.24 32.53
C ASN A 159 -7.80 -7.30 33.62
N ASN A 160 -6.92 -8.30 33.72
CA ASN A 160 -6.97 -9.35 34.75
C ASN A 160 -8.32 -10.12 34.86
N ASN A 161 -9.19 -10.06 33.85
CA ASN A 161 -10.52 -10.69 33.84
C ASN A 161 -10.53 -12.14 33.30
N GLY A 162 -9.36 -12.78 33.18
CA GLY A 162 -9.23 -14.21 32.89
C GLY A 162 -9.61 -14.64 31.46
N LEU A 163 -9.67 -13.71 30.50
CA LEU A 163 -10.05 -14.05 29.13
C LEU A 163 -9.04 -14.98 28.46
N THR A 164 -9.56 -16.05 27.86
CA THR A 164 -8.84 -16.98 26.99
C THR A 164 -9.21 -16.74 25.51
N ALA A 165 -8.64 -17.53 24.59
CA ALA A 165 -8.92 -17.44 23.16
C ALA A 165 -10.40 -17.70 22.79
N THR A 166 -11.20 -18.21 23.74
CA THR A 166 -12.67 -18.38 23.61
C THR A 166 -13.46 -17.08 23.77
N ALA A 167 -12.84 -15.99 24.24
CA ALA A 167 -13.39 -14.64 24.14
C ALA A 167 -13.10 -14.11 22.73
N VAL A 168 -14.13 -14.00 21.89
CA VAL A 168 -13.97 -13.70 20.46
C VAL A 168 -14.68 -12.40 20.10
N LEU A 169 -13.96 -11.48 19.47
CA LEU A 169 -14.53 -10.29 18.84
C LEU A 169 -14.38 -10.41 17.32
N ASP A 170 -15.49 -10.32 16.58
CA ASP A 170 -15.52 -10.50 15.12
C ASP A 170 -16.36 -9.44 14.41
N GLY A 171 -15.76 -8.78 13.40
CA GLY A 171 -16.52 -8.00 12.42
C GLY A 171 -16.85 -6.57 12.82
N PHE A 172 -16.04 -5.96 13.69
CA PHE A 172 -16.25 -4.59 14.19
C PHE A 172 -15.19 -3.59 13.74
N VAL A 173 -15.63 -2.36 13.52
CA VAL A 173 -14.78 -1.17 13.58
C VAL A 173 -14.62 -0.77 15.05
N VAL A 174 -13.40 -0.48 15.49
CA VAL A 174 -13.08 -0.04 16.87
C VAL A 174 -12.39 1.31 16.77
N THR A 175 -13.06 2.39 17.16
CA THR A 175 -12.60 3.76 16.86
C THR A 175 -12.98 4.80 17.90
N GLY A 176 -12.22 5.90 17.95
CA GLY A 176 -12.52 7.08 18.75
C GLY A 176 -12.30 6.92 20.26
N GLY A 177 -11.52 5.93 20.71
CA GLY A 177 -11.03 5.92 22.09
C GLY A 177 -9.79 6.81 22.25
N GLN A 178 -9.71 7.51 23.38
CA GLN A 178 -8.71 8.56 23.63
C GLN A 178 -8.08 8.47 25.03
N ALA A 179 -7.00 7.71 25.15
CA ALA A 179 -6.30 7.48 26.40
C ALA A 179 -5.35 8.66 26.77
N THR A 180 -5.85 9.58 27.59
CA THR A 180 -5.17 10.87 27.90
C THR A 180 -4.67 11.03 29.35
N GLU A 181 -4.96 10.10 30.27
CA GLU A 181 -4.49 10.24 31.66
C GLU A 181 -2.99 9.99 31.80
N SER A 182 -2.31 10.85 32.56
CA SER A 182 -0.86 10.78 32.77
C SER A 182 -0.38 9.60 33.63
N SER A 183 -1.27 8.79 34.20
CA SER A 183 -0.90 7.61 34.98
C SER A 183 -2.03 6.58 35.00
N GLY A 184 -1.70 5.33 35.32
CA GLY A 184 -2.66 4.23 35.31
C GLY A 184 -2.96 3.71 33.89
N ASP A 185 -4.07 2.99 33.76
CA ASP A 185 -4.41 2.30 32.51
C ASP A 185 -4.94 3.26 31.44
N ASN A 186 -5.74 4.24 31.86
CA ASN A 186 -6.39 5.31 31.07
C ASN A 186 -5.43 6.20 30.25
N GLY A 187 -4.12 5.97 30.33
CA GLY A 187 -3.11 6.58 29.47
C GLY A 187 -2.65 5.72 28.29
N ASN A 188 -3.14 4.50 28.13
CA ASN A 188 -2.67 3.53 27.12
C ASN A 188 -3.87 2.83 26.44
N GLY A 189 -3.70 2.24 25.25
CA GLY A 189 -4.74 1.37 24.68
C GLY A 189 -6.02 2.10 24.31
N GLY A 190 -5.94 3.12 23.44
CA GLY A 190 -7.11 3.92 23.05
C GLY A 190 -8.22 3.06 22.41
N GLY A 191 -7.86 2.21 21.45
CA GLY A 191 -8.82 1.28 20.85
C GLY A 191 -9.13 0.11 21.78
N ILE A 192 -8.16 -0.78 21.95
CA ILE A 192 -8.26 -1.98 22.78
C ILE A 192 -7.14 -2.01 23.82
N PHE A 193 -7.52 -2.10 25.09
CA PHE A 193 -6.61 -2.37 26.19
C PHE A 193 -6.73 -3.83 26.63
N ASN A 194 -5.63 -4.58 26.52
CA ASN A 194 -5.51 -5.98 26.93
C ASN A 194 -4.32 -6.14 27.89
N ARG A 195 -4.59 -6.36 29.18
CA ARG A 195 -3.56 -6.79 30.15
C ARG A 195 -3.94 -8.14 30.77
N THR A 196 -2.96 -9.06 30.82
CA THR A 196 -3.06 -10.42 31.40
C THR A 196 -4.23 -11.24 30.85
N VAL A 197 -4.52 -11.06 29.57
CA VAL A 197 -5.62 -11.68 28.82
C VAL A 197 -5.14 -12.24 27.50
N SER A 198 -5.88 -13.21 26.95
CA SER A 198 -5.53 -13.91 25.72
C SER A 198 -6.68 -14.03 24.70
N PRO A 199 -7.34 -12.92 24.29
CA PRO A 199 -8.52 -12.98 23.42
C PRO A 199 -8.20 -13.31 21.96
N THR A 200 -9.23 -13.70 21.21
CA THR A 200 -9.19 -13.81 19.75
C THR A 200 -9.88 -12.59 19.11
N LEU A 201 -9.13 -11.86 18.28
CA LEU A 201 -9.58 -10.70 17.54
C LEU A 201 -9.53 -11.02 16.04
N ARG A 202 -10.68 -10.97 15.35
CA ARG A 202 -10.76 -11.32 13.93
C ARG A 202 -11.65 -10.40 13.09
N ASN A 203 -11.29 -10.15 11.83
CA ASN A 203 -12.05 -9.29 10.92
C ASN A 203 -12.39 -7.91 11.53
N LEU A 204 -11.42 -7.25 12.19
CA LEU A 204 -11.62 -5.95 12.84
C LEU A 204 -10.86 -4.84 12.11
N ARG A 205 -11.40 -3.62 12.18
CA ARG A 205 -10.72 -2.39 11.77
C ARG A 205 -10.52 -1.52 13.01
N ILE A 206 -9.31 -1.51 13.57
CA ILE A 206 -8.94 -0.73 14.76
C ILE A 206 -8.28 0.56 14.29
N GLU A 207 -8.98 1.68 14.41
CA GLU A 207 -8.58 2.91 13.73
C GLU A 207 -8.95 4.22 14.42
N GLY A 208 -8.17 5.27 14.16
CA GLY A 208 -8.45 6.61 14.68
C GLY A 208 -8.52 6.65 16.22
N ASN A 209 -7.77 5.76 16.88
CA ASN A 209 -7.64 5.71 18.33
C ASN A 209 -6.34 6.36 18.75
N ASP A 210 -6.34 6.93 19.95
CA ASP A 210 -5.33 7.87 20.41
C ASP A 210 -4.87 7.50 21.83
N ALA A 211 -3.55 7.39 22.02
CA ALA A 211 -2.89 7.31 23.33
C ALA A 211 -1.99 8.54 23.55
N ALA A 212 -2.59 9.73 23.66
CA ALA A 212 -1.92 11.03 23.79
C ALA A 212 -1.32 11.35 25.17
N ALA A 213 -1.51 10.49 26.18
CA ALA A 213 -0.99 10.74 27.53
C ALA A 213 0.54 10.94 27.56
N THR A 214 1.01 11.99 28.25
CA THR A 214 2.45 12.27 28.41
C THR A 214 3.12 11.37 29.44
N GLY A 215 2.41 10.99 30.50
CA GLY A 215 2.87 10.02 31.50
C GLY A 215 2.51 8.57 31.16
N GLY A 216 1.35 8.32 30.54
CA GLY A 216 1.05 7.10 29.76
C GLY A 216 1.64 7.16 28.36
N GLY A 217 0.91 6.67 27.36
CA GLY A 217 1.11 6.97 25.95
C GLY A 217 1.44 5.77 25.06
N PHE A 218 0.99 4.55 25.39
CA PHE A 218 1.34 3.32 24.66
C PHE A 218 0.13 2.68 23.95
N GLY A 219 0.34 2.11 22.76
CA GLY A 219 -0.65 1.22 22.15
C GLY A 219 -1.91 1.92 21.64
N GLY A 220 -1.79 2.90 20.74
CA GLY A 220 -2.92 3.71 20.26
C GLY A 220 -4.11 2.86 19.80
N GLY A 221 -3.86 1.93 18.87
CA GLY A 221 -4.84 0.93 18.43
C GLY A 221 -5.01 -0.20 19.44
N LEU A 222 -3.94 -0.93 19.74
CA LEU A 222 -3.92 -2.06 20.67
C LEU A 222 -2.77 -1.95 21.67
N TYR A 223 -3.10 -1.93 22.97
CA TYR A 223 -2.16 -2.17 24.06
C TYR A 223 -2.30 -3.62 24.53
N ALA A 224 -1.19 -4.36 24.55
CA ALA A 224 -1.13 -5.79 24.86
C ALA A 224 0.00 -6.10 25.85
N ASP A 225 -0.35 -6.47 27.08
CA ASP A 225 0.61 -6.68 28.17
C ASP A 225 0.41 -8.05 28.85
N ARG A 226 1.48 -8.83 28.98
CA ARG A 226 1.55 -10.07 29.79
C ARG A 226 0.48 -11.14 29.46
N GLY A 227 0.16 -11.35 28.19
CA GLY A 227 -0.83 -12.34 27.73
C GLY A 227 -0.52 -12.94 26.35
N SER A 228 -1.54 -13.43 25.64
CA SER A 228 -1.39 -14.01 24.28
C SER A 228 -2.58 -13.72 23.35
N SER A 229 -2.42 -12.82 22.38
CA SER A 229 -3.54 -12.44 21.49
C SER A 229 -3.43 -13.10 20.12
N ASN A 230 -4.54 -13.70 19.67
CA ASN A 230 -4.69 -14.19 18.30
C ASN A 230 -5.34 -13.11 17.43
N LEU A 231 -4.61 -12.63 16.42
CA LEU A 231 -5.01 -11.56 15.52
C LEU A 231 -5.16 -12.12 14.10
N SER A 232 -6.33 -12.02 13.48
CA SER A 232 -6.53 -12.55 12.12
C SER A 232 -7.40 -11.65 11.25
N SER A 233 -6.96 -11.36 10.02
CA SER A 233 -7.68 -10.48 9.08
C SER A 233 -7.99 -9.11 9.72
N LEU A 234 -7.00 -8.49 10.37
CA LEU A 234 -7.17 -7.18 11.02
C LEU A 234 -6.60 -6.05 10.17
N THR A 235 -7.26 -4.91 10.20
CA THR A 235 -6.70 -3.61 9.76
C THR A 235 -6.48 -2.74 10.99
N ILE A 236 -5.23 -2.35 11.25
CA ILE A 236 -4.84 -1.48 12.36
C ILE A 236 -4.27 -0.21 11.74
N ALA A 237 -5.09 0.83 11.64
CA ALA A 237 -4.83 1.96 10.75
C ALA A 237 -5.05 3.33 11.39
N ASN A 238 -4.19 4.30 11.07
CA ASN A 238 -4.36 5.71 11.49
C ASN A 238 -4.50 5.89 13.02
N ASN A 239 -3.88 5.01 13.82
CA ASN A 239 -3.86 5.18 15.27
C ASN A 239 -2.64 6.03 15.68
N TYR A 240 -2.79 6.75 16.78
CA TYR A 240 -1.77 7.64 17.32
C TYR A 240 -1.32 7.17 18.70
N SER A 241 -0.02 7.27 18.95
CA SER A 241 0.57 7.08 20.26
C SER A 241 1.50 8.25 20.55
N TYR A 242 1.48 8.75 21.79
CA TYR A 242 2.51 9.68 22.20
C TYR A 242 3.86 8.96 22.19
N LYS A 243 4.02 7.85 22.94
CA LYS A 243 5.32 7.21 23.19
C LYS A 243 5.67 6.08 22.24
N ASP A 244 5.02 4.92 22.33
CA ASP A 244 5.43 3.73 21.58
C ASP A 244 4.21 2.95 21.06
N GLY A 245 4.42 2.21 19.97
CA GLY A 245 3.45 1.23 19.47
C GLY A 245 2.13 1.85 19.03
N ALA A 246 2.13 2.79 18.10
CA ALA A 246 0.90 3.50 17.71
C ALA A 246 -0.17 2.55 17.16
N GLY A 247 0.20 1.60 16.29
CA GLY A 247 -0.68 0.50 15.90
C GLY A 247 -0.85 -0.50 17.04
N ILE A 248 0.25 -1.17 17.42
CA ILE A 248 0.29 -2.17 18.50
C ILE A 248 1.48 -1.89 19.44
N TYR A 249 1.22 -1.94 20.75
CA TYR A 249 2.24 -2.03 21.79
C TYR A 249 2.16 -3.37 22.52
N ALA A 250 3.24 -4.15 22.54
CA ALA A 250 3.29 -5.48 23.11
C ALA A 250 4.43 -5.68 24.13
N THR A 251 4.11 -5.90 25.41
CA THR A 251 5.09 -6.13 26.49
C THR A 251 4.89 -7.45 27.20
N SER A 252 5.93 -8.29 27.24
CA SER A 252 5.88 -9.67 27.77
C SER A 252 4.69 -10.48 27.22
N HIS A 253 4.28 -10.19 25.98
CA HIS A 253 3.06 -10.68 25.36
C HIS A 253 3.40 -11.53 24.14
N THR A 254 2.59 -12.55 23.86
CA THR A 254 2.68 -13.36 22.64
C THR A 254 1.66 -12.87 21.63
N LEU A 255 2.14 -12.35 20.50
CA LEU A 255 1.29 -11.99 19.36
C LEU A 255 1.37 -13.09 18.30
N VAL A 256 0.21 -13.61 17.90
CA VAL A 256 0.07 -14.44 16.70
C VAL A 256 -0.79 -13.66 15.72
N ALA A 257 -0.21 -13.20 14.61
CA ALA A 257 -0.90 -12.40 13.60
C ALA A 257 -0.90 -13.09 12.24
N THR A 258 -2.04 -13.10 11.55
CA THR A 258 -2.16 -13.65 10.19
C THR A 258 -3.07 -12.81 9.32
N ASN A 259 -2.65 -12.50 8.09
CA ASN A 259 -3.39 -11.67 7.13
C ASN A 259 -3.74 -10.27 7.70
N THR A 260 -2.82 -9.67 8.44
CA THR A 260 -3.05 -8.39 9.14
C THR A 260 -2.34 -7.24 8.42
N LEU A 261 -3.03 -6.10 8.32
CA LEU A 261 -2.55 -4.85 7.77
C LEU A 261 -2.34 -3.84 8.91
N ILE A 262 -1.11 -3.36 9.07
CA ILE A 262 -0.75 -2.31 10.03
C ILE A 262 -0.28 -1.10 9.23
N GLN A 263 -1.08 -0.03 9.16
CA GLN A 263 -0.79 1.09 8.27
C GLN A 263 -0.99 2.49 8.84
N SER A 264 -0.17 3.44 8.40
CA SER A 264 -0.34 4.88 8.70
C SER A 264 -0.44 5.21 10.21
N ASN A 265 0.06 4.35 11.09
CA ASN A 265 0.08 4.59 12.53
C ASN A 265 1.31 5.46 12.87
N THR A 266 1.12 6.43 13.77
CA THR A 266 2.11 7.50 14.01
C THR A 266 2.45 7.66 15.49
N VAL A 267 3.74 7.69 15.79
CA VAL A 267 4.34 8.04 17.09
C VAL A 267 4.99 9.42 17.00
N ASN A 268 4.77 10.28 18.00
CA ASN A 268 5.14 11.71 17.93
C ASN A 268 6.03 12.22 19.09
N PHE A 269 6.22 11.47 20.18
CA PHE A 269 7.12 11.87 21.27
C PHE A 269 8.60 11.76 20.86
N GLN A 270 9.43 12.71 21.30
CA GLN A 270 10.89 12.64 21.10
C GLN A 270 11.49 11.41 21.80
N GLY A 271 11.82 10.40 21.00
CA GLY A 271 12.36 9.10 21.46
C GLY A 271 11.40 7.93 21.29
N GLY A 272 10.18 8.18 20.82
CA GLY A 272 9.15 7.17 20.61
C GLY A 272 9.42 6.20 19.46
N SER A 273 8.98 4.96 19.64
CA SER A 273 9.39 3.81 18.83
C SER A 273 8.24 2.89 18.39
N GLY A 274 8.41 2.21 17.25
CA GLY A 274 7.46 1.20 16.76
C GLY A 274 6.17 1.82 16.25
N GLY A 275 6.22 2.51 15.10
CA GLY A 275 5.04 3.18 14.53
C GLY A 275 3.89 2.19 14.29
N GLY A 276 4.18 1.11 13.58
CA GLY A 276 3.25 -0.01 13.40
C GLY A 276 3.17 -0.92 14.64
N LEU A 277 4.31 -1.49 15.04
CA LEU A 277 4.42 -2.43 16.16
C LEU A 277 5.63 -2.09 17.04
N TYR A 278 5.40 -1.93 18.35
CA TYR A 278 6.42 -2.00 19.39
C TYR A 278 6.30 -3.34 20.13
N ALA A 279 7.40 -4.06 20.32
CA ALA A 279 7.40 -5.37 20.95
C ALA A 279 8.62 -5.59 21.88
N SER A 280 8.40 -6.10 23.09
CA SER A 280 9.41 -6.20 24.14
C SER A 280 9.17 -7.41 25.06
N GLY A 281 10.21 -8.19 25.37
CA GLY A 281 10.16 -9.24 26.40
C GLY A 281 9.23 -10.42 26.13
N GLY A 282 8.72 -10.59 24.91
CA GLY A 282 7.75 -11.62 24.53
C GLY A 282 8.07 -12.28 23.18
N SER A 283 7.03 -12.65 22.43
CA SER A 283 7.19 -13.22 21.09
C SER A 283 6.16 -12.69 20.09
N SER A 284 6.54 -12.59 18.82
CA SER A 284 5.65 -12.20 17.73
C SER A 284 5.81 -13.14 16.55
N ASN A 285 4.76 -13.91 16.26
CA ASN A 285 4.67 -14.81 15.12
C ASN A 285 3.74 -14.18 14.08
N LEU A 286 4.31 -13.63 13.03
CA LEU A 286 3.65 -12.79 12.05
C LEU A 286 3.72 -13.48 10.67
N ASN A 287 2.57 -13.84 10.12
CA ASN A 287 2.48 -14.52 8.81
C ASN A 287 1.57 -13.73 7.87
N SER A 288 2.01 -13.48 6.63
CA SER A 288 1.25 -12.68 5.66
C SER A 288 0.83 -11.32 6.25
N LEU A 289 1.79 -10.63 6.89
CA LEU A 289 1.62 -9.31 7.47
C LEU A 289 2.03 -8.24 6.46
N THR A 290 1.24 -7.18 6.33
CA THR A 290 1.63 -5.95 5.64
C THR A 290 1.80 -4.83 6.67
N VAL A 291 2.99 -4.25 6.76
CA VAL A 291 3.30 -3.08 7.60
C VAL A 291 3.71 -1.95 6.68
N THR A 292 2.86 -0.94 6.50
CA THR A 292 3.09 0.09 5.47
C THR A 292 2.81 1.52 5.93
N GLY A 293 3.68 2.47 5.54
CA GLY A 293 3.46 3.90 5.78
C GLY A 293 3.40 4.32 7.26
N ASN A 294 3.90 3.49 8.19
CA ASN A 294 3.92 3.82 9.62
C ASN A 294 5.12 4.70 9.97
N SER A 295 5.00 5.52 11.02
CA SER A 295 6.03 6.48 11.41
C SER A 295 6.30 6.50 12.92
N ALA A 296 7.58 6.55 13.26
CA ALA A 296 8.11 6.78 14.61
C ALA A 296 9.51 7.42 14.51
N LEU A 297 10.18 7.72 15.62
CA LEU A 297 11.59 8.09 15.55
C LEU A 297 12.47 6.86 15.27
N SER A 298 12.17 5.73 15.90
CA SER A 298 12.92 4.47 15.77
C SER A 298 11.99 3.29 15.47
N GLY A 299 12.33 2.45 14.50
CA GLY A 299 11.46 1.33 14.09
C GLY A 299 10.14 1.83 13.50
N GLY A 300 10.18 2.46 12.32
CA GLY A 300 8.99 3.08 11.71
C GLY A 300 7.86 2.06 11.53
N GLY A 301 8.18 0.90 10.95
CA GLY A 301 7.29 -0.25 10.86
C GLY A 301 7.24 -1.03 12.17
N ILE A 302 8.34 -1.72 12.49
CA ILE A 302 8.45 -2.61 13.65
C ILE A 302 9.66 -2.21 14.52
N TYR A 303 9.48 -2.20 15.84
CA TYR A 303 10.52 -2.06 16.84
C TYR A 303 10.49 -3.25 17.81
N THR A 304 11.63 -3.93 17.99
CA THR A 304 11.78 -5.04 18.94
C THR A 304 12.94 -4.82 19.91
N THR A 305 12.73 -5.12 21.19
CA THR A 305 13.74 -4.93 22.25
C THR A 305 13.62 -5.96 23.39
N THR A 306 14.48 -5.87 24.41
CA THR A 306 14.44 -6.67 25.66
C THR A 306 14.24 -8.17 25.39
N ASN A 307 15.13 -8.75 24.59
CA ASN A 307 15.15 -10.18 24.28
C ASN A 307 13.88 -10.74 23.60
N HIS A 308 13.10 -9.89 22.92
CA HIS A 308 11.92 -10.32 22.17
C HIS A 308 12.28 -11.23 20.97
N SER A 309 11.46 -12.26 20.71
CA SER A 309 11.61 -13.16 19.57
C SER A 309 10.60 -12.84 18.47
N LEU A 310 11.09 -12.36 17.32
CA LEU A 310 10.28 -12.04 16.14
C LEU A 310 10.42 -13.14 15.07
N THR A 311 9.30 -13.69 14.61
CA THR A 311 9.22 -14.50 13.40
C THR A 311 8.31 -13.80 12.41
N ALA A 312 8.80 -13.49 11.20
CA ALA A 312 8.03 -12.87 10.14
C ALA A 312 8.15 -13.69 8.84
N ILE A 313 7.01 -14.14 8.30
CA ILE A 313 6.95 -15.06 7.16
C ILE A 313 6.01 -14.47 6.09
N ASN A 314 6.40 -14.57 4.80
CA ASN A 314 5.58 -14.14 3.65
C ASN A 314 5.02 -12.71 3.79
N SER A 315 5.82 -11.79 4.35
CA SER A 315 5.35 -10.50 4.84
C SER A 315 6.02 -9.32 4.10
N LEU A 316 5.39 -8.16 4.17
CA LEU A 316 5.79 -6.93 3.47
C LEU A 316 5.95 -5.78 4.45
N LEU A 317 7.16 -5.22 4.55
CA LEU A 317 7.46 -3.98 5.26
C LEU A 317 7.80 -2.91 4.22
N GLN A 318 6.90 -1.97 3.99
CA GLN A 318 7.01 -1.00 2.89
C GLN A 318 6.82 0.45 3.32
N SER A 319 7.61 1.38 2.78
CA SER A 319 7.41 2.83 2.95
C SER A 319 7.29 3.32 4.40
N ASN A 320 7.80 2.56 5.38
CA ASN A 320 7.78 2.96 6.79
C ASN A 320 8.94 3.92 7.09
N SER A 321 8.72 4.86 8.01
CA SER A 321 9.63 5.98 8.26
C SER A 321 10.12 6.05 9.71
N ALA A 322 11.44 5.96 9.90
CA ALA A 322 12.13 6.25 11.15
C ALA A 322 12.73 7.67 11.09
N LEU A 323 12.16 8.61 11.83
CA LEU A 323 12.45 10.04 11.74
C LEU A 323 13.50 10.55 12.75
N SER A 324 14.18 9.67 13.50
CA SER A 324 15.19 10.09 14.48
C SER A 324 16.37 10.82 13.84
N VAL A 325 16.66 12.01 14.37
CA VAL A 325 17.88 12.79 14.06
C VAL A 325 19.11 12.35 14.85
N GLY A 326 18.97 11.41 15.80
CA GLY A 326 20.05 10.98 16.70
C GLY A 326 20.28 9.47 16.71
N PHE A 327 21.23 9.01 15.89
CA PHE A 327 21.91 7.69 15.88
C PHE A 327 21.06 6.39 15.95
N GLN A 328 19.74 6.50 15.94
CA GLN A 328 18.79 5.39 15.90
C GLN A 328 18.03 5.48 14.58
N GLY A 329 17.61 4.34 14.05
CA GLY A 329 16.92 4.28 12.77
C GLY A 329 16.71 2.82 12.40
N GLY A 330 15.83 2.53 11.45
CA GLY A 330 15.33 1.17 11.21
C GLY A 330 13.97 1.30 10.55
N GLY A 331 13.92 1.86 9.35
CA GLY A 331 12.69 2.35 8.73
C GLY A 331 11.60 1.28 8.71
N GLY A 332 11.94 0.11 8.19
CA GLY A 332 11.10 -1.09 8.26
C GLY A 332 11.18 -1.78 9.62
N LEU A 333 12.38 -2.17 10.06
CA LEU A 333 12.61 -2.93 11.28
C LEU A 333 13.78 -2.37 12.11
N TYR A 334 13.53 -2.12 13.39
CA TYR A 334 14.56 -1.96 14.43
C TYR A 334 14.52 -3.17 15.36
N ALA A 335 15.67 -3.78 15.66
CA ALA A 335 15.74 -4.96 16.52
C ALA A 335 16.94 -4.97 17.48
N SER A 336 16.67 -5.26 18.76
CA SER A 336 17.65 -5.12 19.84
C SER A 336 17.60 -6.28 20.84
N GLY A 337 18.75 -6.85 21.16
CA GLY A 337 18.97 -7.86 22.22
C GLY A 337 18.39 -9.27 21.97
N GLY A 338 17.25 -9.40 21.28
CA GLY A 338 16.57 -10.68 21.04
C GLY A 338 16.95 -11.41 19.74
N SER A 339 15.97 -11.98 19.05
CA SER A 339 16.15 -12.68 17.78
C SER A 339 15.08 -12.31 16.76
N SER A 340 15.47 -12.27 15.48
CA SER A 340 14.57 -12.09 14.34
C SER A 340 14.80 -13.20 13.32
N ASN A 341 13.74 -13.93 12.97
CA ASN A 341 13.73 -14.95 11.92
C ASN A 341 12.78 -14.51 10.79
N LEU A 342 13.35 -14.13 9.65
CA LEU A 342 12.66 -13.48 8.55
C LEU A 342 12.72 -14.37 7.30
N ASN A 343 11.60 -14.91 6.84
CA ASN A 343 11.57 -15.83 5.69
C ASN A 343 10.58 -15.36 4.63
N SER A 344 11.01 -15.27 3.37
CA SER A 344 10.19 -14.70 2.29
C SER A 344 9.63 -13.32 2.65
N LEU A 345 10.50 -12.48 3.23
CA LEU A 345 10.18 -11.12 3.66
C LEU A 345 10.63 -10.12 2.61
N THR A 346 9.77 -9.14 2.30
CA THR A 346 10.13 -8.01 1.43
C THR A 346 10.19 -6.73 2.26
N LEU A 347 11.35 -6.07 2.29
CA LEU A 347 11.55 -4.74 2.84
C LEU A 347 11.88 -3.78 1.70
N VAL A 348 10.90 -2.96 1.31
CA VAL A 348 11.02 -2.10 0.13
C VAL A 348 10.70 -0.64 0.43
N SER A 349 11.52 0.27 -0.08
CA SER A 349 11.32 1.73 0.01
C SER A 349 11.15 2.27 1.44
N ASN A 350 11.65 1.57 2.47
CA ASN A 350 11.62 2.09 3.83
C ASN A 350 12.68 3.18 4.01
N TYR A 351 12.38 4.12 4.90
CA TYR A 351 13.12 5.34 5.08
C TYR A 351 13.58 5.50 6.52
N SER A 352 14.83 5.90 6.71
CA SER A 352 15.41 6.23 7.99
C SER A 352 16.21 7.52 7.86
N TYR A 353 15.97 8.51 8.71
CA TYR A 353 16.89 9.64 8.82
C TYR A 353 18.20 9.21 9.50
N GLY A 354 18.08 8.36 10.51
CA GLY A 354 19.18 7.65 11.15
C GLY A 354 19.75 6.51 10.30
N HIS A 355 20.37 5.55 10.98
CA HIS A 355 20.93 4.33 10.36
C HIS A 355 19.84 3.37 9.86
N GLY A 356 20.20 2.37 9.05
CA GLY A 356 19.32 1.23 8.76
C GLY A 356 18.03 1.64 8.03
N GLY A 357 18.12 2.01 6.75
CA GLY A 357 16.93 2.38 5.96
C GLY A 357 15.87 1.28 5.98
N GLY A 358 16.28 0.03 5.70
CA GLY A 358 15.45 -1.16 5.85
C GLY A 358 15.45 -1.71 7.28
N ILE A 359 16.60 -2.24 7.70
CA ILE A 359 16.80 -2.94 8.99
C ILE A 359 17.92 -2.29 9.80
N TYR A 360 17.72 -2.23 11.11
CA TYR A 360 18.76 -1.94 12.10
C TYR A 360 18.80 -3.00 13.19
N THR A 361 20.00 -3.47 13.54
CA THR A 361 20.22 -4.39 14.66
C THR A 361 21.23 -3.84 15.67
N ALA A 362 20.95 -4.04 16.96
CA ALA A 362 21.79 -3.61 18.08
C ALA A 362 21.86 -4.60 19.25
N ASN A 363 22.85 -4.38 20.12
CA ASN A 363 23.21 -5.29 21.20
C ASN A 363 23.47 -6.72 20.65
N SER A 364 23.34 -7.78 21.46
CA SER A 364 23.59 -9.16 21.01
C SER A 364 22.47 -9.76 20.14
N HIS A 365 21.75 -8.95 19.34
CA HIS A 365 20.62 -9.42 18.54
C HIS A 365 21.04 -10.42 17.45
N THR A 366 20.32 -11.53 17.31
CA THR A 366 20.56 -12.50 16.23
C THR A 366 19.53 -12.33 15.12
N LEU A 367 19.97 -11.86 13.95
CA LEU A 367 19.15 -11.77 12.75
C LEU A 367 19.43 -12.96 11.83
N THR A 368 18.39 -13.73 11.53
CA THR A 368 18.39 -14.75 10.47
C THR A 368 17.40 -14.33 9.40
N ALA A 369 17.84 -14.26 8.15
CA ALA A 369 16.96 -13.97 7.02
C ALA A 369 17.17 -14.96 5.87
N THR A 370 16.07 -15.47 5.30
CA THR A 370 16.09 -16.42 4.18
C THR A 370 15.13 -16.02 3.05
N ASN A 371 15.51 -16.27 1.80
CA ASN A 371 14.64 -16.10 0.61
C ASN A 371 13.97 -14.71 0.52
N SER A 372 14.69 -13.66 0.92
CA SER A 372 14.11 -12.34 1.23
C SER A 372 14.70 -11.23 0.35
N LEU A 373 13.99 -10.11 0.25
CA LEU A 373 14.34 -8.95 -0.57
C LEU A 373 14.46 -7.70 0.31
N ILE A 374 15.61 -7.02 0.25
CA ILE A 374 15.86 -5.72 0.89
C ILE A 374 16.19 -4.74 -0.22
N GLN A 375 15.22 -3.93 -0.65
CA GLN A 375 15.34 -3.12 -1.87
C GLN A 375 14.96 -1.64 -1.70
N SER A 376 15.71 -0.75 -2.34
CA SER A 376 15.39 0.69 -2.44
C SER A 376 15.22 1.41 -1.09
N ASN A 377 15.73 0.84 0.00
CA ASN A 377 15.64 1.45 1.33
C ASN A 377 16.72 2.53 1.49
N THR A 378 16.39 3.60 2.22
CA THR A 378 17.25 4.80 2.33
C THR A 378 17.56 5.17 3.78
N SER A 379 18.86 5.35 4.07
CA SER A 379 19.38 6.00 5.27
C SER A 379 19.87 7.40 4.89
N LEU A 380 19.11 8.46 5.22
CA LEU A 380 19.30 9.80 4.66
C LEU A 380 20.51 10.57 5.23
N ALA A 381 20.82 10.42 6.51
CA ALA A 381 21.95 11.11 7.14
C ALA A 381 23.07 10.18 7.62
N ASN A 382 22.90 8.86 7.52
CA ASN A 382 23.77 7.88 8.19
C ASN A 382 24.05 6.62 7.34
N SER A 383 24.46 5.53 8.01
CA SER A 383 24.96 4.29 7.42
C SER A 383 23.92 3.17 7.29
N GLY A 384 24.14 2.24 6.37
CA GLY A 384 23.36 1.02 6.21
C GLY A 384 22.02 1.30 5.53
N GLY A 385 22.03 1.50 4.20
CA GLY A 385 20.81 1.80 3.46
C GLY A 385 19.81 0.64 3.53
N GLY A 386 20.27 -0.59 3.26
CA GLY A 386 19.48 -1.80 3.44
C GLY A 386 19.51 -2.31 4.88
N LEU A 387 20.71 -2.53 5.42
CA LEU A 387 20.93 -3.08 6.75
C LEU A 387 22.05 -2.34 7.49
N PHE A 388 21.82 -2.01 8.75
CA PHE A 388 22.84 -1.57 9.71
C PHE A 388 22.92 -2.54 10.89
N ALA A 389 24.07 -3.16 11.11
CA ALA A 389 24.32 -4.07 12.22
C ALA A 389 25.40 -3.52 13.15
N SER A 390 25.00 -3.11 14.36
CA SER A 390 25.92 -2.60 15.38
C SER A 390 26.39 -3.65 16.40
N GLY A 391 25.74 -4.81 16.44
CA GLY A 391 26.06 -5.90 17.37
C GLY A 391 25.51 -7.25 16.93
N GLY A 392 25.74 -8.29 17.73
CA GLY A 392 25.13 -9.61 17.57
C GLY A 392 25.66 -10.43 16.39
N SER A 393 24.78 -11.18 15.73
CA SER A 393 25.11 -12.04 14.59
C SER A 393 24.08 -11.90 13.48
N ILE A 394 24.55 -11.73 12.25
CA ILE A 394 23.70 -11.59 11.05
C ILE A 394 23.93 -12.81 10.16
N ASN A 395 22.87 -13.53 9.81
CA ASN A 395 22.93 -14.74 9.00
C ASN A 395 21.92 -14.62 7.85
N LEU A 396 22.41 -14.49 6.63
CA LEU A 396 21.64 -14.25 5.41
C LEU A 396 21.80 -15.44 4.46
N THR A 397 20.71 -15.94 3.88
CA THR A 397 20.78 -17.02 2.87
C THR A 397 19.74 -16.82 1.78
N SER A 398 20.15 -16.83 0.51
CA SER A 398 19.26 -16.52 -0.63
C SER A 398 18.60 -15.14 -0.48
N LEU A 399 19.41 -14.12 -0.16
CA LEU A 399 18.98 -12.73 0.01
C LEU A 399 19.31 -11.91 -1.24
N THR A 400 18.41 -11.03 -1.66
CA THR A 400 18.71 -9.94 -2.59
C THR A 400 18.70 -8.60 -1.85
N ILE A 401 19.85 -7.92 -1.83
CA ILE A 401 20.04 -6.60 -1.23
C ILE A 401 20.37 -5.64 -2.37
N ALA A 402 19.37 -4.90 -2.84
CA ALA A 402 19.44 -4.17 -4.11
C ALA A 402 19.04 -2.70 -4.02
N ASN A 403 19.71 -1.81 -4.78
CA ASN A 403 19.33 -0.40 -4.93
C ASN A 403 19.22 0.41 -3.63
N ASN A 404 19.79 -0.06 -2.51
CA ASN A 404 19.68 0.64 -1.24
C ASN A 404 20.67 1.81 -1.17
N ARG A 405 20.31 2.86 -0.44
CA ARG A 405 21.10 4.10 -0.35
C ARG A 405 21.46 4.45 1.08
N ALA A 406 22.74 4.71 1.33
CA ALA A 406 23.23 5.35 2.54
C ALA A 406 23.85 6.72 2.21
N ASN A 407 23.78 7.64 3.16
CA ASN A 407 24.54 8.88 3.07
C ASN A 407 26.00 8.65 3.50
N THR A 408 26.25 7.99 4.63
CA THR A 408 27.61 7.82 5.14
C THR A 408 28.24 6.50 4.69
N ASN A 409 28.03 5.36 5.35
CA ASN A 409 28.76 4.13 5.01
C ASN A 409 27.84 2.92 4.80
N GLY A 410 28.24 1.97 3.96
CA GLY A 410 27.45 0.75 3.75
C GLY A 410 26.14 1.05 3.01
N GLY A 411 26.22 1.32 1.70
CA GLY A 411 25.04 1.59 0.87
C GLY A 411 24.01 0.45 0.98
N GLY A 412 24.49 -0.79 0.84
CA GLY A 412 23.71 -2.00 1.12
C GLY A 412 23.74 -2.34 2.61
N ILE A 413 24.92 -2.71 3.11
CA ILE A 413 25.14 -3.23 4.46
C ILE A 413 26.23 -2.44 5.19
N PHE A 414 25.98 -2.09 6.43
CA PHE A 414 27.01 -1.71 7.41
C PHE A 414 27.08 -2.78 8.51
N ALA A 415 28.26 -3.29 8.83
CA ALA A 415 28.47 -4.36 9.81
C ALA A 415 29.62 -4.02 10.79
N ALA A 416 29.28 -3.69 12.03
CA ALA A 416 30.24 -3.69 13.15
C ALA A 416 30.39 -5.09 13.79
N SER A 417 29.49 -6.02 13.48
CA SER A 417 29.43 -7.38 13.99
C SER A 417 29.62 -8.44 12.90
N SER A 418 29.68 -9.72 13.28
CA SER A 418 29.91 -10.82 12.34
C SER A 418 28.72 -11.06 11.40
N LEU A 419 29.00 -11.05 10.10
CA LEU A 419 28.04 -11.26 9.01
C LEU A 419 28.34 -12.55 8.25
N THR A 420 27.38 -13.47 8.22
CA THR A 420 27.36 -14.61 7.30
C THR A 420 26.38 -14.34 6.17
N ALA A 421 26.79 -14.46 4.90
CA ALA A 421 25.86 -14.43 3.76
C ALA A 421 26.16 -15.56 2.78
N ILE A 422 25.11 -16.26 2.33
CA ILE A 422 25.23 -17.46 1.50
C ILE A 422 24.24 -17.34 0.32
N ASN A 423 24.65 -17.76 -0.89
CA ASN A 423 23.79 -17.79 -2.09
C ASN A 423 23.06 -16.46 -2.37
N SER A 424 23.71 -15.33 -2.11
CA SER A 424 23.05 -14.02 -2.05
C SER A 424 23.51 -13.06 -3.16
N ILE A 425 22.74 -11.99 -3.37
CA ILE A 425 23.01 -10.94 -4.35
C ILE A 425 23.04 -9.60 -3.62
N ILE A 426 24.13 -8.87 -3.75
CA ILE A 426 24.32 -7.51 -3.22
C ILE A 426 24.62 -6.61 -4.41
N GLN A 427 23.60 -5.87 -4.90
CA GLN A 427 23.71 -5.15 -6.17
C GLN A 427 23.22 -3.70 -6.16
N SER A 428 23.85 -2.84 -6.97
CA SER A 428 23.42 -1.46 -7.22
C SER A 428 23.23 -0.59 -5.97
N ASN A 429 23.81 -0.99 -4.83
CA ASN A 429 23.70 -0.23 -3.59
C ASN A 429 24.71 0.92 -3.59
N THR A 430 24.30 2.07 -3.04
CA THR A 430 25.08 3.31 -3.16
C THR A 430 25.32 4.00 -1.81
N ALA A 431 26.58 4.31 -1.51
CA ALA A 431 26.96 5.24 -0.45
C ALA A 431 27.27 6.61 -1.10
N THR A 432 26.58 7.69 -0.67
CA THR A 432 26.47 8.95 -1.46
C THR A 432 27.10 10.22 -0.88
N GLY A 433 27.49 10.23 0.39
CA GLY A 433 28.13 11.38 1.03
C GLY A 433 29.58 11.58 0.58
N SER A 434 30.13 12.79 0.74
CA SER A 434 31.46 13.15 0.24
C SER A 434 32.62 12.31 0.81
N SER A 435 32.44 11.70 1.99
CA SER A 435 33.41 10.80 2.64
C SER A 435 32.92 9.34 2.72
N SER A 436 31.92 8.97 1.91
CA SER A 436 31.19 7.70 2.01
C SER A 436 31.93 6.48 1.47
N ASN A 437 31.89 5.37 2.22
CA ASN A 437 32.64 4.17 1.89
C ASN A 437 31.78 2.89 1.98
N GLY A 438 32.14 1.86 1.20
CA GLY A 438 31.44 0.59 1.18
C GLY A 438 30.08 0.70 0.49
N GLY A 439 30.05 0.67 -0.84
CA GLY A 439 28.79 0.74 -1.60
C GLY A 439 27.92 -0.49 -1.32
N GLY A 440 28.50 -1.68 -1.45
CA GLY A 440 27.86 -2.94 -1.06
C GLY A 440 27.93 -3.19 0.46
N LEU A 441 29.14 -3.30 1.00
CA LEU A 441 29.42 -3.58 2.41
C LEU A 441 30.45 -2.60 2.99
N TYR A 442 30.18 -2.09 4.19
CA TYR A 442 31.17 -1.48 5.08
C TYR A 442 31.30 -2.33 6.35
N ALA A 443 32.51 -2.81 6.69
CA ALA A 443 32.76 -3.59 7.90
C ALA A 443 33.73 -2.90 8.86
N GLN A 444 33.34 -2.80 10.14
CA GLN A 444 34.11 -2.13 11.21
C GLN A 444 34.44 -3.06 12.40
N GLY A 445 34.10 -4.34 12.30
CA GLY A 445 34.44 -5.33 13.31
C GLY A 445 34.00 -6.72 12.91
N GLY A 446 34.07 -7.66 13.85
CA GLY A 446 33.61 -9.04 13.66
C GLY A 446 34.44 -9.86 12.66
N ARG A 447 33.93 -11.07 12.39
CA ARG A 447 34.41 -11.96 11.34
C ARG A 447 33.26 -12.21 10.38
N SER A 448 33.42 -11.78 9.13
CA SER A 448 32.40 -11.92 8.09
C SER A 448 32.79 -13.01 7.11
N LEU A 449 31.85 -13.90 6.79
CA LEU A 449 32.02 -15.00 5.84
C LEU A 449 30.92 -14.89 4.78
N LEU A 450 31.29 -14.59 3.54
CA LEU A 450 30.34 -14.53 2.44
C LEU A 450 30.70 -15.59 1.41
N VAL A 451 29.74 -16.46 1.08
CA VAL A 451 29.91 -17.65 0.25
C VAL A 451 28.94 -17.60 -0.92
N ASN A 452 29.40 -17.93 -2.13
CA ASN A 452 28.55 -18.03 -3.33
C ASN A 452 27.67 -16.77 -3.52
N THR A 453 28.26 -15.59 -3.36
CA THR A 453 27.55 -14.30 -3.34
C THR A 453 28.02 -13.39 -4.48
N LEU A 454 27.06 -12.81 -5.20
CA LEU A 454 27.29 -11.87 -6.31
C LEU A 454 27.26 -10.42 -5.80
N TRP A 455 28.27 -9.66 -6.18
CA TRP A 455 28.43 -8.25 -5.84
C TRP A 455 28.48 -7.42 -7.12
N GLN A 456 27.36 -6.83 -7.53
CA GLN A 456 27.25 -6.20 -8.84
C GLN A 456 26.93 -4.70 -8.78
N ALA A 457 27.69 -3.87 -9.50
CA ALA A 457 27.38 -2.45 -9.70
C ALA A 457 27.18 -1.61 -8.42
N ASN A 458 27.75 -2.01 -7.28
CA ASN A 458 27.69 -1.21 -6.06
C ASN A 458 28.66 -0.02 -6.14
N ASN A 459 28.26 1.11 -5.56
CA ASN A 459 28.95 2.39 -5.73
C ASN A 459 29.23 3.11 -4.40
N ALA A 460 30.44 3.66 -4.26
CA ALA A 460 30.82 4.51 -3.14
C ALA A 460 31.52 5.79 -3.63
N VAL A 461 31.17 6.95 -3.07
CA VAL A 461 31.75 8.24 -3.50
C VAL A 461 33.20 8.44 -3.05
N ASN A 462 33.69 7.73 -2.01
CA ASN A 462 35.09 7.81 -1.58
C ASN A 462 35.86 6.49 -1.78
N LEU A 463 35.58 5.43 -1.00
CA LEU A 463 36.36 4.18 -1.01
C LEU A 463 35.48 2.92 -0.96
N GLY A 464 35.92 1.83 -1.58
CA GLY A 464 35.28 0.53 -1.39
C GLY A 464 33.96 0.39 -2.15
N GLY A 465 34.01 0.23 -3.48
CA GLY A 465 32.80 0.13 -4.32
C GLY A 465 31.93 -1.05 -3.90
N ALA A 466 32.48 -2.26 -3.97
CA ALA A 466 31.85 -3.43 -3.37
C ALA A 466 32.03 -3.46 -1.84
N VAL A 467 33.27 -3.36 -1.35
CA VAL A 467 33.62 -3.58 0.06
C VAL A 467 34.59 -2.52 0.62
N PHE A 468 34.30 -2.03 1.83
CA PHE A 468 35.25 -1.30 2.66
C PHE A 468 35.43 -2.01 4.02
N LEU A 469 36.68 -2.21 4.46
CA LEU A 469 37.03 -2.80 5.76
C LEU A 469 37.82 -1.79 6.62
N THR A 470 37.55 -1.76 7.92
CA THR A 470 38.32 -0.96 8.88
C THR A 470 38.39 -1.60 10.27
N SER A 471 39.18 -0.99 11.16
CA SER A 471 39.44 -1.45 12.53
C SER A 471 39.87 -2.93 12.55
N SER A 472 39.41 -3.74 13.50
CA SER A 472 39.76 -5.16 13.61
C SER A 472 38.83 -6.09 12.81
N SER A 473 38.25 -5.64 11.69
CA SER A 473 37.38 -6.49 10.86
C SER A 473 38.18 -7.56 10.11
N ALA A 474 37.60 -8.75 9.99
CA ALA A 474 38.14 -9.84 9.17
C ALA A 474 37.08 -10.34 8.19
N LEU A 475 37.38 -10.31 6.89
CA LEU A 475 36.48 -10.78 5.83
C LEU A 475 37.04 -12.06 5.18
N THR A 476 36.19 -13.05 4.96
CA THR A 476 36.45 -14.20 4.09
C THR A 476 35.41 -14.23 2.98
N LEU A 477 35.86 -14.18 1.72
CA LEU A 477 35.04 -14.44 0.54
C LEU A 477 35.42 -15.79 -0.05
N THR A 478 34.44 -16.67 -0.24
CA THR A 478 34.62 -18.00 -0.85
C THR A 478 33.65 -18.15 -2.02
N ASN A 479 34.12 -18.42 -3.24
CA ASN A 479 33.26 -18.52 -4.42
C ASN A 479 32.40 -17.27 -4.68
N ASN A 480 32.98 -16.08 -4.54
CA ASN A 480 32.27 -14.81 -4.79
C ASN A 480 32.60 -14.25 -6.19
N THR A 481 31.68 -13.48 -6.74
CA THR A 481 31.87 -12.73 -7.99
C THR A 481 31.64 -11.25 -7.72
N LEU A 482 32.63 -10.42 -8.02
CA LEU A 482 32.59 -8.97 -7.89
C LEU A 482 32.67 -8.34 -9.29
N LEU A 483 31.58 -7.73 -9.75
CA LEU A 483 31.39 -7.29 -11.12
C LEU A 483 30.91 -5.83 -11.20
N GLY A 484 31.63 -4.97 -11.91
CA GLY A 484 31.13 -3.62 -12.26
C GLY A 484 31.02 -2.63 -11.09
N ASN A 485 31.60 -2.90 -9.93
CA ASN A 485 31.51 -2.02 -8.76
C ASN A 485 32.43 -0.80 -8.92
N THR A 486 32.01 0.36 -8.40
CA THR A 486 32.66 1.65 -8.66
C THR A 486 32.98 2.43 -7.38
N ALA A 487 34.15 3.06 -7.36
CA ALA A 487 34.59 4.05 -6.37
C ALA A 487 35.85 4.76 -6.93
N PRO A 488 36.21 5.97 -6.46
CA PRO A 488 37.49 6.57 -6.82
C PRO A 488 38.71 5.69 -6.48
N ARG A 489 38.66 4.96 -5.35
CA ARG A 489 39.69 3.97 -4.96
C ARG A 489 39.10 2.77 -4.23
N GLY A 490 39.72 1.61 -4.38
CA GLY A 490 39.26 0.32 -3.88
C GLY A 490 37.92 -0.11 -4.48
N THR A 491 37.78 -0.14 -5.81
CA THR A 491 36.51 -0.50 -6.46
C THR A 491 36.03 -1.91 -6.09
N VAL A 492 36.94 -2.87 -6.05
CA VAL A 492 36.73 -4.22 -5.51
C VAL A 492 36.76 -4.16 -3.98
N MET A 493 37.83 -3.61 -3.40
CA MET A 493 37.97 -3.51 -1.95
C MET A 493 38.90 -2.38 -1.51
N ALA A 494 38.54 -1.68 -0.44
CA ALA A 494 39.45 -0.80 0.31
C ALA A 494 39.58 -1.23 1.78
N LEU A 495 40.79 -1.10 2.33
CA LEU A 495 41.10 -1.41 3.72
C LEU A 495 41.74 -0.19 4.40
N GLY A 496 41.07 0.36 5.41
CA GLY A 496 41.56 1.47 6.24
C GLY A 496 41.97 1.03 7.64
N VAL A 497 42.92 1.73 8.26
CA VAL A 497 43.26 1.53 9.68
C VAL A 497 42.53 2.57 10.52
N SER A 498 41.91 2.12 11.61
CA SER A 498 41.32 2.98 12.63
C SER A 498 41.61 2.36 13.99
N GLY A 499 42.49 3.00 14.76
CA GLY A 499 43.06 2.45 16.00
C GLY A 499 44.34 1.62 15.77
N VAL A 500 44.65 0.74 16.72
CA VAL A 500 45.88 -0.08 16.71
C VAL A 500 45.77 -1.42 15.97
N ASN A 501 44.55 -1.84 15.62
CA ASN A 501 44.30 -3.10 14.91
C ASN A 501 44.10 -2.84 13.42
N SER A 502 44.65 -3.71 12.58
CA SER A 502 44.51 -3.65 11.13
C SER A 502 43.46 -4.65 10.63
N PRO A 503 42.62 -4.29 9.65
CA PRO A 503 41.66 -5.21 9.06
C PRO A 503 42.35 -6.22 8.14
N THR A 504 41.70 -7.35 7.93
CA THR A 504 42.21 -8.45 7.08
C THR A 504 41.15 -8.95 6.12
N ALA A 505 41.58 -9.36 4.92
CA ALA A 505 40.73 -10.03 3.95
C ALA A 505 41.38 -11.32 3.44
N THR A 506 40.56 -12.35 3.28
CA THR A 506 40.93 -13.63 2.65
C THR A 506 39.96 -13.90 1.50
N LEU A 507 40.51 -14.00 0.30
CA LEU A 507 39.80 -14.27 -0.95
C LEU A 507 40.15 -15.70 -1.39
N LEU A 508 39.14 -16.56 -1.50
CA LEU A 508 39.24 -17.93 -1.96
C LEU A 508 38.25 -18.14 -3.11
N ASN A 509 38.67 -18.79 -4.19
CA ASN A 509 37.81 -19.09 -5.35
C ASN A 509 37.03 -17.85 -5.84
N THR A 510 37.59 -16.64 -5.68
CA THR A 510 36.85 -15.39 -5.87
C THR A 510 37.26 -14.71 -7.18
N LEU A 511 36.27 -14.28 -7.94
CA LEU A 511 36.40 -13.64 -9.24
C LEU A 511 36.10 -12.15 -9.09
N ALA A 512 37.01 -11.27 -9.48
CA ALA A 512 36.76 -9.83 -9.55
C ALA A 512 37.16 -9.28 -10.93
N PHE A 513 36.17 -8.86 -11.73
CA PHE A 513 36.37 -8.36 -13.10
C PHE A 513 35.38 -7.24 -13.45
N GLY A 514 35.73 -6.34 -14.37
CA GLY A 514 34.93 -5.20 -14.79
C GLY A 514 34.81 -4.10 -13.73
N ASN A 515 35.62 -4.10 -12.67
CA ASN A 515 35.50 -3.12 -11.58
C ASN A 515 36.37 -1.87 -11.82
N GLY A 516 36.85 -1.66 -13.05
CA GLY A 516 37.76 -0.58 -13.39
C GLY A 516 39.23 -0.96 -13.18
N SER A 517 40.06 -0.52 -14.13
CA SER A 517 41.47 -0.88 -14.21
C SER A 517 42.35 -0.23 -13.13
N ALA A 518 43.56 -0.78 -12.99
CA ALA A 518 44.64 -0.32 -12.13
C ALA A 518 44.88 1.21 -12.14
N PRO A 519 45.38 1.82 -11.05
CA PRO A 519 45.95 1.20 -9.85
C PRO A 519 44.98 1.10 -8.66
N ASN A 520 43.68 1.33 -8.87
CA ASN A 520 42.74 1.64 -7.80
C ASN A 520 41.73 0.51 -7.48
N SER A 521 41.89 -0.70 -7.99
CA SER A 521 40.90 -1.79 -7.78
C SER A 521 40.92 -2.38 -6.36
N VAL A 522 42.11 -2.60 -5.79
CA VAL A 522 42.30 -2.90 -4.36
C VAL A 522 43.18 -1.81 -3.75
N THR A 523 42.78 -1.27 -2.59
CA THR A 523 43.47 -0.13 -1.95
C THR A 523 43.70 -0.35 -0.46
N LEU A 524 44.96 -0.26 -0.03
CA LEU A 524 45.35 -0.20 1.38
C LEU A 524 45.59 1.28 1.74
N VAL A 525 44.90 1.79 2.76
CA VAL A 525 44.92 3.23 3.09
C VAL A 525 45.98 3.58 4.15
N ALA A 526 46.62 2.57 4.75
CA ALA A 526 47.74 2.71 5.68
C ALA A 526 48.62 1.44 5.66
N THR A 527 49.72 1.43 6.43
CA THR A 527 50.51 0.23 6.70
C THR A 527 49.81 -0.67 7.72
N GLY A 528 49.87 -1.99 7.53
CA GLY A 528 49.28 -2.98 8.45
C GLY A 528 48.14 -3.85 7.89
N PRO A 529 47.16 -3.31 7.14
CA PRO A 529 46.10 -4.13 6.53
C PRO A 529 46.65 -5.18 5.57
N THR A 530 46.05 -6.37 5.57
CA THR A 530 46.48 -7.46 4.67
C THR A 530 45.32 -8.01 3.85
N VAL A 531 45.61 -8.34 2.60
CA VAL A 531 44.71 -9.10 1.73
C VAL A 531 45.46 -10.32 1.26
N SER A 532 44.92 -11.49 1.57
CA SER A 532 45.39 -12.78 1.06
C SER A 532 44.43 -13.26 -0.02
N ALA A 533 44.96 -13.70 -1.16
CA ALA A 533 44.18 -14.30 -2.23
C ALA A 533 44.80 -15.64 -2.62
N SER A 534 43.96 -16.65 -2.87
CA SER A 534 44.37 -17.94 -3.42
C SER A 534 43.26 -18.50 -4.30
N TYR A 535 43.62 -19.12 -5.42
CA TYR A 535 42.66 -19.60 -6.42
C TYR A 535 41.65 -18.52 -6.85
N CYS A 536 42.09 -17.27 -6.99
CA CYS A 536 41.22 -16.14 -7.39
C CYS A 536 41.55 -15.64 -8.80
N LEU A 537 40.57 -15.03 -9.48
CA LEU A 537 40.74 -14.44 -10.81
C LEU A 537 40.51 -12.93 -10.73
N PHE A 538 41.47 -12.16 -11.24
CA PHE A 538 41.48 -10.69 -11.22
C PHE A 538 41.73 -10.08 -12.60
N GLU A 539 41.31 -8.84 -12.79
CA GLU A 539 41.77 -8.00 -13.91
C GLU A 539 43.29 -7.79 -13.87
N THR A 540 43.94 -7.85 -15.03
CA THR A 540 45.37 -7.55 -15.20
C THR A 540 45.69 -6.16 -14.64
N GLY A 541 46.73 -6.08 -13.81
CA GLY A 541 47.14 -4.85 -13.13
C GLY A 541 46.53 -4.62 -11.74
N THR A 542 45.65 -5.50 -11.26
CA THR A 542 45.13 -5.43 -9.88
C THR A 542 46.28 -5.42 -8.86
N PRO A 543 46.42 -4.38 -8.02
CA PRO A 543 47.56 -4.24 -7.11
C PRO A 543 47.64 -5.37 -6.07
N GLY A 544 48.87 -5.77 -5.72
CA GLY A 544 49.14 -6.73 -4.65
C GLY A 544 49.01 -8.21 -5.05
N PHE A 545 48.61 -8.52 -6.28
CA PHE A 545 48.52 -9.90 -6.78
C PHE A 545 49.37 -10.11 -8.03
N THR A 546 49.87 -11.34 -8.18
CA THR A 546 50.74 -11.76 -9.29
C THR A 546 50.20 -13.06 -9.86
N ASN A 547 50.20 -13.17 -11.18
CA ASN A 547 49.73 -14.37 -11.90
C ASN A 547 50.53 -15.61 -11.48
N GLY A 548 49.85 -16.73 -11.22
CA GLY A 548 50.44 -18.00 -10.76
C GLY A 548 50.73 -18.07 -9.25
N THR A 549 50.98 -16.95 -8.56
CA THR A 549 51.22 -16.95 -7.11
C THR A 549 49.96 -17.36 -6.35
N ASN A 550 50.05 -18.36 -5.47
CA ASN A 550 48.92 -18.98 -4.77
C ASN A 550 47.78 -19.45 -5.71
N ASN A 551 48.12 -19.86 -6.93
CA ASN A 551 47.17 -20.23 -7.99
C ASN A 551 46.18 -19.11 -8.38
N ASN A 552 46.56 -17.84 -8.19
CA ASN A 552 45.76 -16.71 -8.68
C ASN A 552 45.99 -16.49 -10.18
N ILE A 553 44.94 -16.05 -10.87
CA ILE A 553 44.90 -15.82 -12.31
C ILE A 553 44.68 -14.33 -12.57
N LEU A 554 45.52 -13.70 -13.41
CA LEU A 554 45.30 -12.35 -13.90
C LEU A 554 44.98 -12.39 -15.40
N THR A 555 43.93 -11.69 -15.81
CA THR A 555 43.50 -11.64 -17.22
C THR A 555 42.96 -10.27 -17.62
N SER A 556 43.14 -9.90 -18.89
CA SER A 556 42.54 -8.72 -19.52
C SER A 556 41.29 -9.06 -20.34
N THR A 557 40.96 -10.35 -20.46
CA THR A 557 39.78 -10.83 -21.19
C THR A 557 38.65 -11.11 -20.20
N SER A 558 37.42 -10.71 -20.53
CA SER A 558 36.26 -11.01 -19.70
C SER A 558 36.12 -12.52 -19.50
N PRO A 559 36.11 -13.03 -18.25
CA PRO A 559 35.75 -14.42 -17.99
C PRO A 559 34.26 -14.66 -18.27
N PHE A 560 33.44 -13.60 -18.28
CA PHE A 560 32.00 -13.67 -18.40
C PHE A 560 31.48 -13.61 -19.83
N VAL A 561 30.32 -14.24 -20.05
CA VAL A 561 29.43 -13.97 -21.17
C VAL A 561 28.99 -12.50 -21.12
N THR A 562 29.00 -11.80 -22.26
CA THR A 562 28.67 -10.37 -22.37
C THR A 562 27.31 -10.04 -21.72
N GLY A 563 27.32 -9.14 -20.75
CA GLY A 563 26.11 -8.70 -20.04
C GLY A 563 25.63 -9.65 -18.92
N SER A 564 26.36 -10.71 -18.61
CA SER A 564 26.03 -11.70 -17.58
C SER A 564 27.12 -11.78 -16.49
N TYR A 565 26.79 -12.45 -15.37
CA TYR A 565 27.78 -12.91 -14.37
C TYR A 565 28.27 -14.34 -14.64
N GLN A 566 27.69 -15.03 -15.64
CA GLN A 566 28.01 -16.42 -15.97
C GLN A 566 29.30 -16.56 -16.78
N LEU A 567 30.02 -17.65 -16.58
CA LEU A 567 31.32 -17.91 -17.19
C LEU A 567 31.20 -18.29 -18.68
N SER A 568 32.19 -17.86 -19.46
CA SER A 568 32.38 -18.26 -20.87
C SER A 568 33.26 -19.51 -21.00
N ALA A 569 33.21 -20.24 -22.12
CA ALA A 569 33.88 -21.56 -22.29
C ALA A 569 35.39 -21.48 -22.16
N ASN A 570 35.94 -20.34 -22.54
CA ASN A 570 37.36 -20.05 -22.50
C ASN A 570 37.74 -19.28 -21.21
N SER A 571 36.82 -19.19 -20.25
CA SER A 571 37.06 -18.56 -18.96
C SER A 571 38.11 -19.34 -18.20
N GLN A 572 39.14 -18.64 -17.78
CA GLN A 572 40.22 -19.19 -16.95
C GLN A 572 39.76 -19.51 -15.51
N ALA A 573 38.51 -19.17 -15.14
CA ALA A 573 37.90 -19.56 -13.88
C ALA A 573 37.46 -21.04 -13.83
N ILE A 574 37.30 -21.68 -14.98
CA ILE A 574 36.73 -23.03 -15.10
C ILE A 574 37.69 -24.08 -14.55
N ASN A 575 37.19 -24.91 -13.62
CA ASN A 575 37.90 -25.99 -12.93
C ASN A 575 39.23 -25.51 -12.29
N ALA A 576 39.29 -24.23 -11.92
CA ALA A 576 40.50 -23.55 -11.42
C ALA A 576 40.45 -23.20 -9.93
N GLY A 577 39.33 -23.50 -9.25
CA GLY A 577 39.15 -23.27 -7.82
C GLY A 577 39.67 -24.40 -6.93
N ASN A 578 39.49 -24.23 -5.62
CA ASN A 578 39.89 -25.17 -4.59
C ASN A 578 38.66 -25.75 -3.86
N ASN A 579 38.43 -27.06 -4.00
CA ASN A 579 37.34 -27.78 -3.33
C ASN A 579 37.43 -27.76 -1.80
N ALA A 580 38.61 -27.51 -1.23
CA ALA A 580 38.83 -27.41 0.22
C ALA A 580 38.73 -25.96 0.75
N ALA A 581 38.20 -25.01 -0.05
CA ALA A 581 38.04 -23.63 0.38
C ALA A 581 37.07 -23.51 1.57
N ASN A 582 37.46 -22.71 2.57
CA ASN A 582 36.70 -22.55 3.80
C ASN A 582 35.29 -22.01 3.55
N GLY A 583 34.26 -22.72 4.00
CA GLY A 583 32.85 -22.35 3.81
C GLY A 583 32.22 -22.88 2.51
N LEU A 584 32.99 -23.46 1.56
CA LEU A 584 32.42 -24.03 0.34
C LEU A 584 31.44 -25.19 0.62
N SER A 585 31.66 -25.95 1.69
CA SER A 585 30.77 -27.02 2.14
C SER A 585 29.40 -26.53 2.66
N LEU A 586 29.18 -25.22 2.78
CA LEU A 586 27.89 -24.62 3.14
C LEU A 586 26.92 -24.53 1.94
N VAL A 587 27.39 -24.81 0.72
CA VAL A 587 26.60 -24.70 -0.52
C VAL A 587 26.71 -25.98 -1.35
N SER A 588 25.56 -26.48 -1.82
CA SER A 588 25.48 -27.62 -2.76
C SER A 588 25.26 -27.20 -4.20
N THR A 589 24.83 -25.96 -4.43
CA THR A 589 24.58 -25.38 -5.75
C THR A 589 25.39 -24.10 -5.98
N ASP A 590 25.60 -23.76 -7.23
CA ASP A 590 26.01 -22.42 -7.66
C ASP A 590 24.84 -21.41 -7.53
N LEU A 591 25.05 -20.17 -7.96
CA LEU A 591 24.03 -19.11 -7.90
C LEU A 591 22.95 -19.25 -9.00
N ALA A 592 23.23 -19.97 -10.09
CA ALA A 592 22.26 -20.29 -11.14
C ALA A 592 21.35 -21.50 -10.78
N GLY A 593 21.70 -22.24 -9.71
CA GLY A 593 20.99 -23.42 -9.23
C GLY A 593 21.55 -24.76 -9.72
N GLY A 594 22.65 -24.76 -10.49
CA GLY A 594 23.39 -25.95 -10.89
C GLY A 594 24.22 -26.53 -9.73
N PRO A 595 24.74 -27.76 -9.82
CA PRO A 595 25.61 -28.34 -8.79
C PRO A 595 26.87 -27.49 -8.58
N ARG A 596 27.30 -27.27 -7.32
CA ARG A 596 28.46 -26.41 -7.02
C ARG A 596 29.82 -26.98 -7.42
N ILE A 597 29.91 -28.28 -7.70
CA ILE A 597 31.14 -28.92 -8.19
C ILE A 597 30.78 -29.80 -9.38
N VAL A 598 31.23 -29.40 -10.57
CA VAL A 598 31.13 -30.15 -11.82
C VAL A 598 32.53 -30.60 -12.25
N ASN A 599 32.65 -31.72 -12.96
CA ASN A 599 33.92 -32.27 -13.46
C ASN A 599 35.02 -32.54 -12.41
N GLY A 600 34.71 -32.42 -11.11
CA GLY A 600 35.58 -32.77 -10.00
C GLY A 600 36.32 -31.59 -9.35
N THR A 601 36.30 -30.39 -9.93
CA THR A 601 36.96 -29.20 -9.39
C THR A 601 36.05 -27.98 -9.52
N VAL A 602 35.79 -27.31 -8.40
CA VAL A 602 34.98 -26.09 -8.33
C VAL A 602 35.56 -24.97 -9.20
N ASP A 603 34.69 -24.17 -9.81
CA ASP A 603 35.07 -22.96 -10.52
C ASP A 603 35.41 -21.79 -9.58
N ILE A 604 36.08 -20.78 -10.13
CA ILE A 604 36.31 -19.49 -9.46
C ILE A 604 35.10 -18.58 -9.70
N GLY A 605 34.37 -18.24 -8.65
CA GLY A 605 33.20 -17.34 -8.70
C GLY A 605 31.88 -18.00 -8.28
N VAL A 606 30.76 -17.32 -8.58
CA VAL A 606 29.38 -17.73 -8.19
C VAL A 606 28.68 -18.69 -9.15
N ASP A 607 29.21 -18.88 -10.34
CA ASP A 607 28.66 -19.73 -11.41
C ASP A 607 29.53 -20.99 -11.51
N GLU A 608 28.94 -22.18 -11.73
CA GLU A 608 29.70 -23.41 -11.99
C GLU A 608 29.49 -23.81 -13.45
N TRP A 609 30.54 -23.65 -14.25
CA TRP A 609 30.51 -23.96 -15.67
C TRP A 609 30.43 -25.47 -15.91
N SER A 610 29.53 -25.88 -16.80
CA SER A 610 29.39 -27.28 -17.18
C SER A 610 29.45 -27.47 -18.69
N SER A 611 30.30 -28.39 -19.13
CA SER A 611 30.39 -28.84 -20.53
C SER A 611 29.26 -29.80 -20.91
N THR A 612 28.56 -30.37 -19.92
CA THR A 612 27.25 -30.98 -20.13
C THR A 612 26.32 -29.90 -20.66
N SER A 613 25.89 -30.05 -21.92
CA SER A 613 24.87 -29.16 -22.48
C SER A 613 23.65 -29.17 -21.56
N THR A 614 23.44 -28.08 -20.83
CA THR A 614 22.10 -27.79 -20.33
C THR A 614 21.20 -27.73 -21.55
N SER A 615 20.12 -28.53 -21.53
CA SER A 615 19.13 -28.56 -22.61
C SER A 615 18.75 -27.13 -22.94
N LEU A 616 18.96 -26.72 -24.18
CA LEU A 616 18.90 -25.32 -24.59
C LEU A 616 17.56 -24.73 -24.13
N SER A 617 17.63 -23.77 -23.22
CA SER A 617 16.50 -23.25 -22.45
C SER A 617 16.09 -21.91 -23.03
N LEU A 618 14.80 -21.65 -23.12
CA LEU A 618 14.24 -20.51 -23.82
C LEU A 618 13.30 -19.72 -22.91
N THR A 619 13.81 -18.62 -22.37
CA THR A 619 12.98 -17.62 -21.68
C THR A 619 12.45 -16.65 -22.74
N THR A 620 11.13 -16.58 -22.89
CA THR A 620 10.48 -15.82 -23.96
C THR A 620 9.66 -14.66 -23.39
N ALA A 621 9.74 -13.48 -24.00
CA ALA A 621 8.99 -12.31 -23.61
C ALA A 621 8.24 -11.69 -24.80
N VAL A 622 7.15 -10.98 -24.49
CA VAL A 622 6.33 -10.24 -25.45
C VAL A 622 5.99 -8.90 -24.82
N LEU A 623 6.22 -7.81 -25.54
CA LEU A 623 5.89 -6.47 -25.08
C LEU A 623 5.44 -5.56 -26.24
N PRO A 624 4.30 -4.87 -26.14
CA PRO A 624 3.21 -5.13 -25.19
C PRO A 624 2.54 -6.49 -25.43
N ASN A 625 1.91 -7.04 -24.39
CA ASN A 625 1.05 -8.22 -24.45
C ASN A 625 -0.09 -7.99 -23.44
N PRO A 626 -1.38 -7.96 -23.84
CA PRO A 626 -1.94 -8.17 -25.18
C PRO A 626 -1.72 -7.01 -26.18
N VAL A 627 -2.09 -7.22 -27.46
CA VAL A 627 -2.17 -6.20 -28.52
C VAL A 627 -3.40 -6.38 -29.40
N CYS A 628 -3.78 -5.42 -30.24
CA CYS A 628 -4.97 -5.51 -31.10
C CYS A 628 -4.70 -6.07 -32.51
N GLY A 629 -5.75 -6.59 -33.16
CA GLY A 629 -5.75 -6.78 -34.61
C GLY A 629 -5.37 -5.48 -35.35
N GLY A 630 -4.39 -5.55 -36.25
CA GLY A 630 -3.84 -4.39 -36.98
C GLY A 630 -2.63 -3.71 -36.32
N SER A 631 -2.21 -4.14 -35.13
CA SER A 631 -1.10 -3.55 -34.38
C SER A 631 0.19 -4.39 -34.42
N VAL A 632 1.28 -3.88 -33.84
CA VAL A 632 2.60 -4.51 -33.86
C VAL A 632 3.07 -4.78 -32.42
N ALA A 633 3.44 -6.03 -32.11
CA ALA A 633 4.07 -6.42 -30.85
C ALA A 633 5.57 -6.66 -31.03
N ALA A 634 6.39 -6.44 -30.00
CA ALA A 634 7.76 -6.96 -29.97
C ALA A 634 7.78 -8.34 -29.32
N LEU A 635 8.37 -9.33 -30.00
CA LEU A 635 8.68 -10.65 -29.47
C LEU A 635 10.18 -10.72 -29.20
N SER A 636 10.58 -11.29 -28.08
CA SER A 636 11.98 -11.60 -27.81
C SER A 636 12.15 -12.96 -27.15
N VAL A 637 13.30 -13.58 -27.40
CA VAL A 637 13.75 -14.80 -26.74
C VAL A 637 15.15 -14.61 -26.21
N THR A 638 15.37 -15.04 -24.98
CA THR A 638 16.69 -15.22 -24.38
C THR A 638 16.95 -16.72 -24.32
N ALA A 639 17.86 -17.18 -25.17
CA ALA A 639 18.35 -18.55 -25.13
C ALA A 639 19.49 -18.68 -24.12
N THR A 640 19.37 -19.63 -23.20
CA THR A 640 20.39 -19.98 -22.20
C THR A 640 20.72 -21.47 -22.29
N GLY A 641 21.92 -21.86 -21.87
CA GLY A 641 22.45 -23.20 -22.10
C GLY A 641 23.14 -23.37 -23.46
N GLY A 642 23.24 -24.60 -23.94
CA GLY A 642 24.21 -24.95 -24.99
C GLY A 642 25.65 -25.03 -24.45
N THR A 643 26.66 -25.20 -25.33
CA THR A 643 28.07 -25.24 -24.92
C THR A 643 28.49 -23.86 -24.39
N PRO A 644 28.68 -23.64 -23.08
CA PRO A 644 28.55 -22.28 -22.54
C PRO A 644 29.78 -21.44 -22.90
N GLY A 645 29.65 -20.51 -23.85
CA GLY A 645 30.57 -19.39 -24.05
C GLY A 645 31.71 -19.55 -25.07
N ILE A 646 31.44 -20.14 -26.23
CA ILE A 646 32.16 -19.77 -27.46
C ILE A 646 31.68 -18.37 -27.87
N PRO A 647 32.56 -17.36 -28.03
CA PRO A 647 32.17 -16.06 -28.58
C PRO A 647 31.73 -16.26 -30.04
N SER A 648 30.46 -15.97 -30.32
CA SER A 648 29.83 -16.13 -31.64
C SER A 648 30.00 -17.52 -32.28
N GLN A 649 29.16 -18.47 -31.87
CA GLN A 649 28.38 -19.22 -32.87
C GLN A 649 26.94 -18.71 -32.80
N PRO A 650 26.25 -18.49 -33.94
CA PRO A 650 24.92 -17.92 -33.93
C PRO A 650 23.92 -18.98 -33.48
N TYR A 651 23.24 -18.72 -32.37
CA TYR A 651 21.91 -19.27 -32.16
C TYR A 651 21.10 -19.01 -33.43
N THR A 652 20.74 -20.07 -34.14
CA THR A 652 19.98 -19.94 -35.38
C THR A 652 18.52 -19.90 -34.99
N TYR A 653 17.99 -18.69 -34.85
CA TYR A 653 16.59 -18.47 -34.56
C TYR A 653 15.75 -18.82 -35.79
N THR A 654 14.61 -19.45 -35.57
CA THR A 654 13.58 -19.67 -36.59
C THR A 654 12.23 -19.42 -35.93
N TRP A 655 11.70 -18.22 -36.15
CA TRP A 655 10.34 -17.87 -35.75
C TRP A 655 9.34 -18.36 -36.79
N THR A 656 8.35 -19.13 -36.35
CA THR A 656 7.18 -19.49 -37.17
C THR A 656 5.96 -18.72 -36.67
N ALA A 657 5.37 -17.92 -37.55
CA ALA A 657 4.19 -17.12 -37.24
C ALA A 657 2.89 -17.95 -37.34
N PRO A 658 1.93 -17.75 -36.41
CA PRO A 658 0.59 -18.30 -36.56
C PRO A 658 -0.20 -17.54 -37.64
N ALA A 659 -1.27 -18.17 -38.15
CA ALA A 659 -2.12 -17.58 -39.19
C ALA A 659 -2.64 -16.18 -38.80
N GLY A 660 -2.52 -15.24 -39.74
CA GLY A 660 -2.92 -13.85 -39.56
C GLY A 660 -1.88 -12.93 -38.90
N VAL A 661 -0.66 -13.40 -38.65
CA VAL A 661 0.43 -12.55 -38.13
C VAL A 661 1.63 -12.59 -39.07
N THR A 662 2.18 -11.42 -39.38
CA THR A 662 3.38 -11.25 -40.20
C THR A 662 4.54 -10.77 -39.33
N LEU A 663 5.70 -11.42 -39.42
CA LEU A 663 6.90 -10.99 -38.70
C LEU A 663 7.77 -10.06 -39.57
N SER A 664 8.48 -9.11 -38.95
CA SER A 664 9.49 -8.28 -39.63
C SER A 664 10.76 -9.03 -40.02
N GLY A 665 10.98 -10.21 -39.43
CA GLY A 665 12.05 -11.14 -39.72
C GLY A 665 11.82 -12.45 -38.96
N ASN A 666 12.64 -13.47 -39.18
CA ASN A 666 12.49 -14.77 -38.54
C ASN A 666 13.79 -15.38 -37.99
N SER A 667 14.92 -14.68 -38.13
CA SER A 667 16.28 -15.20 -37.88
C SER A 667 17.04 -14.53 -36.73
N THR A 668 16.36 -13.69 -35.93
CA THR A 668 16.95 -12.89 -34.83
C THR A 668 16.33 -13.21 -33.47
N SER A 669 17.05 -12.91 -32.37
CA SER A 669 16.57 -13.09 -30.99
C SER A 669 15.38 -12.19 -30.62
N ALA A 670 15.19 -11.09 -31.34
CA ALA A 670 14.02 -10.24 -31.26
C ALA A 670 13.46 -9.99 -32.67
N VAL A 671 12.13 -10.01 -32.78
CA VAL A 671 11.37 -9.74 -34.01
C VAL A 671 10.14 -8.93 -33.65
N SER A 672 9.60 -8.16 -34.60
CA SER A 672 8.28 -7.54 -34.42
C SER A 672 7.20 -8.31 -35.18
N ALA A 673 6.02 -8.42 -34.58
CA ALA A 673 4.89 -9.18 -35.05
C ALA A 673 3.72 -8.26 -35.39
N THR A 674 3.51 -8.00 -36.68
CA THR A 674 2.39 -7.24 -37.22
C THR A 674 1.17 -8.16 -37.34
N VAL A 675 0.17 -7.92 -36.51
CA VAL A 675 -1.08 -8.68 -36.46
C VAL A 675 -2.04 -8.12 -37.51
N ALA A 676 -2.66 -8.95 -38.35
CA ALA A 676 -3.66 -8.48 -39.31
C ALA A 676 -4.96 -8.03 -38.62
N ALA A 677 -5.71 -7.12 -39.26
CA ALA A 677 -6.85 -6.44 -38.64
C ALA A 677 -8.00 -7.35 -38.15
N GLY A 678 -8.19 -8.52 -38.75
CA GLY A 678 -9.28 -9.46 -38.42
C GLY A 678 -8.88 -10.64 -37.52
N VAL A 679 -7.86 -10.48 -36.68
CA VAL A 679 -7.20 -11.60 -35.98
C VAL A 679 -7.43 -11.49 -34.47
N SER A 680 -7.72 -12.61 -33.81
CA SER A 680 -8.33 -12.63 -32.46
C SER A 680 -7.90 -13.82 -31.58
N GLY A 681 -7.71 -13.58 -30.28
CA GLY A 681 -7.35 -14.59 -29.29
C GLY A 681 -5.85 -14.87 -29.19
N VAL A 682 -5.46 -15.92 -28.48
CA VAL A 682 -4.03 -16.27 -28.30
C VAL A 682 -3.41 -16.63 -29.64
N ARG A 683 -2.26 -16.03 -29.94
CA ARG A 683 -1.39 -16.30 -31.09
C ARG A 683 -0.08 -16.83 -30.58
N THR A 684 0.07 -18.15 -30.72
CA THR A 684 1.27 -18.87 -30.34
C THR A 684 2.27 -18.88 -31.49
N PHE A 685 3.40 -18.19 -31.32
CA PHE A 685 4.55 -18.33 -32.20
C PHE A 685 5.38 -19.52 -31.73
N THR A 686 5.87 -20.30 -32.68
CA THR A 686 6.90 -21.31 -32.39
C THR A 686 8.24 -20.64 -32.60
N ILE A 687 9.03 -20.47 -31.53
CA ILE A 687 10.42 -20.06 -31.64
C ILE A 687 11.30 -21.29 -31.49
N THR A 688 11.96 -21.65 -32.57
CA THR A 688 12.97 -22.70 -32.61
C THR A 688 14.34 -22.04 -32.58
N VAL A 689 15.18 -22.46 -31.63
CA VAL A 689 16.57 -22.03 -31.53
C VAL A 689 17.44 -23.26 -31.70
N ALA A 690 18.23 -23.27 -32.76
CA ALA A 690 19.24 -24.30 -32.98
C ALA A 690 20.62 -23.78 -32.55
N ASP A 691 21.35 -24.62 -31.82
CA ASP A 691 22.79 -24.52 -31.65
C ASP A 691 23.47 -25.65 -32.43
N ALA A 692 24.60 -25.34 -33.06
CA ALA A 692 25.29 -26.27 -33.96
C ALA A 692 25.89 -27.49 -33.25
N THR A 693 25.97 -27.49 -31.92
CA THR A 693 26.59 -28.56 -31.11
C THR A 693 25.64 -29.27 -30.15
N THR A 694 24.59 -28.59 -29.68
CA THR A 694 23.71 -29.07 -28.60
C THR A 694 22.26 -29.31 -29.04
N GLY A 695 21.98 -29.10 -30.33
CA GLY A 695 20.72 -29.47 -30.96
C GLY A 695 19.70 -28.33 -31.02
N ILE A 696 18.43 -28.70 -30.99
CA ILE A 696 17.30 -27.80 -31.21
C ILE A 696 16.47 -27.72 -29.93
N SER A 697 16.17 -26.50 -29.48
CA SER A 697 15.09 -26.26 -28.53
C SER A 697 13.99 -25.45 -29.18
N THR A 698 12.76 -25.74 -28.79
CA THR A 698 11.56 -25.07 -29.30
C THR A 698 10.71 -24.64 -28.12
N SER A 699 10.34 -23.36 -28.11
CA SER A 699 9.43 -22.79 -27.11
C SER A 699 8.26 -22.08 -27.80
N LEU A 700 7.20 -21.86 -27.02
CA LEU A 700 5.95 -21.30 -27.46
C LEU A 700 5.78 -19.89 -26.87
N VAL A 701 5.83 -18.88 -27.73
CA VAL A 701 5.60 -17.49 -27.34
C VAL A 701 4.14 -17.17 -27.57
N SER A 702 3.39 -16.85 -26.51
CA SER A 702 1.96 -16.53 -26.61
C SER A 702 1.72 -15.03 -26.57
N LEU A 703 1.34 -14.45 -27.71
CA LEU A 703 0.78 -13.11 -27.80
C LEU A 703 -0.74 -13.21 -27.71
N THR A 704 -1.35 -12.56 -26.73
CA THR A 704 -2.80 -12.43 -26.69
C THR A 704 -3.20 -11.32 -27.65
N VAL A 705 -3.87 -11.67 -28.75
CA VAL A 705 -4.46 -10.67 -29.64
C VAL A 705 -5.85 -10.34 -29.16
N ALA A 706 -5.98 -9.16 -28.56
CA ALA A 706 -7.25 -8.55 -28.24
C ALA A 706 -8.07 -8.36 -29.53
N SER A 707 -9.25 -8.97 -29.53
CA SER A 707 -10.31 -8.71 -30.51
C SER A 707 -11.58 -8.34 -29.75
N PRO A 708 -11.55 -7.24 -28.97
CA PRO A 708 -12.80 -6.63 -28.61
C PRO A 708 -13.53 -6.26 -29.90
N GLY A 709 -14.86 -6.37 -29.89
CA GLY A 709 -15.64 -5.65 -30.89
C GLY A 709 -15.50 -4.13 -30.68
N PRO A 710 -16.36 -3.31 -31.29
CA PRO A 710 -16.48 -1.90 -30.90
C PRO A 710 -16.92 -1.72 -29.43
N VAL A 711 -17.24 -2.80 -28.71
CA VAL A 711 -17.67 -2.83 -27.31
C VAL A 711 -16.96 -3.96 -26.56
N VAL A 712 -16.50 -3.67 -25.34
CA VAL A 712 -16.06 -4.60 -24.29
C VAL A 712 -17.12 -4.63 -23.20
N TYR A 713 -17.56 -5.81 -22.80
CA TYR A 713 -18.65 -5.99 -21.84
C TYR A 713 -18.12 -6.35 -20.44
N VAL A 714 -18.67 -5.71 -19.41
CA VAL A 714 -18.31 -5.94 -18.00
C VAL A 714 -19.58 -6.05 -17.15
N THR A 715 -19.68 -7.09 -16.33
CA THR A 715 -20.74 -7.24 -15.33
C THR A 715 -20.11 -7.48 -13.95
N GLN A 716 -20.85 -7.24 -12.86
CA GLN A 716 -20.26 -7.36 -11.52
C GLN A 716 -19.69 -8.76 -11.24
N ASN A 717 -20.37 -9.81 -11.73
CA ASN A 717 -19.99 -11.21 -11.54
C ASN A 717 -19.20 -11.82 -12.71
N GLY A 718 -19.22 -11.19 -13.90
CA GLY A 718 -18.64 -11.70 -15.13
C GLY A 718 -19.45 -12.80 -15.82
N GLY A 719 -18.95 -13.27 -16.97
CA GLY A 719 -19.48 -14.40 -17.71
C GLY A 719 -19.31 -15.74 -16.99
N VAL A 720 -20.20 -16.69 -17.28
CA VAL A 720 -20.36 -17.94 -16.51
C VAL A 720 -19.33 -19.03 -16.85
N THR A 721 -18.74 -18.97 -18.05
CA THR A 721 -17.82 -20.01 -18.57
C THR A 721 -16.52 -19.43 -19.11
N THR A 722 -16.56 -18.26 -19.75
CA THR A 722 -15.39 -17.46 -20.17
C THR A 722 -15.62 -15.99 -19.83
N GLN A 723 -14.54 -15.26 -19.56
CA GLN A 723 -14.55 -13.84 -19.19
C GLN A 723 -13.57 -13.08 -20.07
N ASP A 724 -13.92 -12.95 -21.35
CA ASP A 724 -13.12 -12.30 -22.41
C ASP A 724 -13.66 -10.92 -22.82
N GLY A 725 -14.84 -10.53 -22.30
CA GLY A 725 -15.46 -9.25 -22.57
C GLY A 725 -16.05 -9.10 -23.98
N SER A 726 -16.13 -10.16 -24.79
CA SER A 726 -16.62 -10.08 -26.17
C SER A 726 -18.15 -10.03 -26.31
N SER A 727 -18.89 -10.41 -25.27
CA SER A 727 -20.35 -10.34 -25.18
C SER A 727 -20.80 -10.21 -23.72
N TRP A 728 -22.08 -9.88 -23.47
CA TRP A 728 -22.64 -9.92 -22.11
C TRP A 728 -22.53 -11.31 -21.44
N ALA A 729 -22.68 -12.40 -22.21
CA ALA A 729 -22.56 -13.77 -21.71
C ALA A 729 -21.12 -14.15 -21.34
N THR A 730 -20.13 -13.47 -21.91
CA THR A 730 -18.69 -13.69 -21.70
C THR A 730 -18.00 -12.48 -21.06
N ALA A 731 -18.77 -11.61 -20.39
CA ALA A 731 -18.31 -10.34 -19.85
C ALA A 731 -17.14 -10.51 -18.86
N TYR A 732 -16.26 -9.52 -18.79
CA TYR A 732 -15.30 -9.43 -17.68
C TYR A 732 -16.05 -9.28 -16.35
N ALA A 733 -15.55 -9.93 -15.29
CA ALA A 733 -16.01 -9.66 -13.93
C ALA A 733 -15.64 -8.23 -13.49
N GLY A 734 -16.37 -7.68 -12.53
CA GLY A 734 -16.20 -6.29 -12.11
C GLY A 734 -14.83 -5.98 -11.49
N THR A 735 -14.12 -7.00 -10.98
CA THR A 735 -12.72 -6.92 -10.53
C THR A 735 -11.73 -6.67 -11.66
N ALA A 736 -12.12 -6.90 -12.91
CA ALA A 736 -11.31 -6.68 -14.11
C ALA A 736 -11.79 -5.45 -14.92
N LEU A 737 -12.59 -4.54 -14.35
CA LEU A 737 -13.06 -3.33 -15.06
C LEU A 737 -11.89 -2.46 -15.56
N GLN A 738 -10.84 -2.25 -14.76
CA GLN A 738 -9.66 -1.51 -15.24
C GLN A 738 -8.94 -2.27 -16.36
N THR A 739 -8.90 -3.60 -16.31
CA THR A 739 -8.39 -4.42 -17.42
C THR A 739 -9.21 -4.21 -18.69
N ALA A 740 -10.55 -4.17 -18.60
CA ALA A 740 -11.44 -3.92 -19.73
C ALA A 740 -11.26 -2.52 -20.33
N ILE A 741 -11.10 -1.48 -19.50
CA ILE A 741 -10.77 -0.11 -19.95
C ILE A 741 -9.42 -0.09 -20.66
N ASN A 742 -8.40 -0.74 -20.08
CA ASN A 742 -7.09 -0.85 -20.71
C ASN A 742 -7.17 -1.61 -22.04
N GLN A 743 -7.92 -2.72 -22.13
CA GLN A 743 -8.13 -3.48 -23.38
C GLN A 743 -8.80 -2.64 -24.47
N ALA A 744 -9.85 -1.89 -24.11
CA ALA A 744 -10.51 -0.98 -25.04
C ALA A 744 -9.52 0.08 -25.58
N GLY A 745 -8.68 0.63 -24.71
CA GLY A 745 -7.66 1.62 -25.05
C GLY A 745 -6.52 1.12 -25.96
N LEU A 746 -6.37 -0.19 -26.15
CA LEU A 746 -5.37 -0.74 -27.08
C LEU A 746 -5.78 -0.59 -28.56
N CYS A 747 -7.08 -0.53 -28.87
CA CYS A 747 -7.57 -0.59 -30.25
C CYS A 747 -8.14 0.77 -30.69
N VAL A 748 -7.52 1.37 -31.73
CA VAL A 748 -7.74 2.79 -32.11
C VAL A 748 -9.09 3.07 -32.80
N THR A 749 -9.85 2.05 -33.20
CA THR A 749 -11.02 2.18 -34.09
C THR A 749 -12.36 2.38 -33.35
N LYS A 750 -12.31 2.99 -32.15
CA LYS A 750 -13.40 3.23 -31.18
C LYS A 750 -13.85 1.98 -30.45
N SER A 751 -13.28 1.80 -29.27
CA SER A 751 -13.61 0.74 -28.33
C SER A 751 -14.38 1.33 -27.15
N GLU A 752 -15.62 0.92 -26.97
CA GLU A 752 -16.43 1.28 -25.82
C GLU A 752 -16.35 0.21 -24.73
N VAL A 753 -16.58 0.57 -23.47
CA VAL A 753 -16.73 -0.37 -22.36
C VAL A 753 -18.14 -0.23 -21.82
N TRP A 754 -18.97 -1.26 -21.93
CA TRP A 754 -20.35 -1.26 -21.44
C TRP A 754 -20.43 -2.06 -20.14
N VAL A 755 -20.98 -1.42 -19.11
CA VAL A 755 -20.91 -1.87 -17.73
C VAL A 755 -22.32 -2.06 -17.17
N GLY A 756 -22.63 -3.29 -16.75
CA GLY A 756 -23.92 -3.64 -16.15
C GLY A 756 -24.09 -3.07 -14.74
N ALA A 757 -25.33 -2.96 -14.27
CA ALA A 757 -25.64 -2.47 -12.91
C ALA A 757 -24.90 -3.28 -11.84
N GLY A 758 -24.42 -2.58 -10.80
CA GLY A 758 -23.61 -3.17 -9.75
C GLY A 758 -22.55 -2.21 -9.21
N THR A 759 -21.75 -2.69 -8.27
CA THR A 759 -20.67 -1.92 -7.64
C THR A 759 -19.31 -2.45 -8.05
N TYR A 760 -18.51 -1.55 -8.64
CA TYR A 760 -17.18 -1.79 -9.17
C TYR A 760 -16.16 -1.04 -8.34
N ARG A 761 -15.04 -1.70 -8.05
CA ARG A 761 -13.97 -1.20 -7.18
C ARG A 761 -12.66 -1.19 -7.95
N PRO A 762 -11.80 -0.17 -7.82
CA PRO A 762 -10.53 -0.10 -8.54
C PRO A 762 -9.56 -1.20 -8.10
N THR A 763 -9.74 -1.74 -6.88
CA THR A 763 -9.03 -2.93 -6.39
C THR A 763 -9.91 -3.74 -5.43
N GLY A 764 -9.60 -5.03 -5.27
CA GLY A 764 -10.11 -5.88 -4.19
C GLY A 764 -9.31 -5.78 -2.89
N THR A 765 -8.18 -5.07 -2.90
CA THR A 765 -7.33 -4.81 -1.72
C THR A 765 -7.72 -3.49 -1.04
N PRO A 766 -7.22 -3.20 0.18
CA PRO A 766 -7.31 -1.86 0.80
C PRO A 766 -6.32 -0.82 0.25
N ASP A 767 -5.69 -1.06 -0.91
CA ASP A 767 -4.66 -0.16 -1.44
C ASP A 767 -5.29 1.12 -2.01
N ARG A 768 -5.25 2.16 -1.18
CA ARG A 768 -5.88 3.46 -1.43
C ARG A 768 -5.28 4.22 -2.61
N THR A 769 -4.07 3.87 -3.02
CA THR A 769 -3.39 4.48 -4.17
C THR A 769 -3.96 3.95 -5.49
N VAL A 770 -4.61 2.78 -5.46
CA VAL A 770 -5.27 2.21 -6.64
C VAL A 770 -6.62 2.90 -6.86
N SER A 771 -6.68 3.61 -7.98
CA SER A 771 -7.84 4.33 -8.49
C SER A 771 -8.19 3.80 -9.88
N PHE A 772 -9.41 4.04 -10.38
CA PHE A 772 -9.67 3.83 -11.79
C PHE A 772 -8.92 4.90 -12.61
N THR A 773 -8.46 4.54 -13.80
CA THR A 773 -7.87 5.50 -14.76
C THR A 773 -8.64 5.42 -16.07
N MET A 774 -8.98 6.59 -16.63
CA MET A 774 -9.58 6.65 -17.96
C MET A 774 -8.51 6.46 -19.04
N ALA A 775 -8.93 6.07 -20.25
CA ALA A 775 -8.08 5.94 -21.42
C ALA A 775 -8.59 6.86 -22.55
N ASP A 776 -7.66 7.45 -23.30
CA ASP A 776 -8.01 8.30 -24.45
C ASP A 776 -8.65 7.45 -25.58
N GLY A 777 -9.60 8.03 -26.31
CA GLY A 777 -10.39 7.33 -27.33
C GLY A 777 -11.40 6.30 -26.81
N VAL A 778 -11.45 6.02 -25.49
CA VAL A 778 -12.35 5.04 -24.88
C VAL A 778 -13.59 5.72 -24.28
N GLY A 779 -14.76 5.21 -24.65
CA GLY A 779 -16.03 5.57 -24.00
C GLY A 779 -16.47 4.49 -23.01
N VAL A 780 -16.55 4.82 -21.72
CA VAL A 780 -17.01 3.92 -20.65
C VAL A 780 -18.45 4.29 -20.27
N TYR A 781 -19.36 3.32 -20.32
CA TYR A 781 -20.81 3.50 -20.23
C TYR A 781 -21.46 2.59 -19.18
N GLY A 782 -22.04 3.18 -18.14
CA GLY A 782 -22.90 2.50 -17.16
C GLY A 782 -24.38 2.66 -17.51
N GLY A 783 -25.25 1.88 -16.86
CA GLY A 783 -26.72 1.99 -16.98
C GLY A 783 -27.41 0.82 -17.67
N PHE A 784 -26.71 -0.26 -17.96
CA PHE A 784 -27.29 -1.52 -18.42
C PHE A 784 -27.74 -2.38 -17.23
N THR A 785 -28.62 -3.38 -17.42
CA THR A 785 -29.02 -4.28 -16.31
C THR A 785 -27.81 -5.06 -15.75
N ALA A 786 -27.95 -5.74 -14.61
CA ALA A 786 -26.82 -6.40 -13.94
C ALA A 786 -26.13 -7.50 -14.78
N ASP A 787 -26.90 -8.14 -15.66
CA ASP A 787 -26.49 -9.10 -16.69
C ASP A 787 -26.28 -8.47 -18.08
N GLY A 788 -26.51 -7.16 -18.20
CA GLY A 788 -26.51 -6.40 -19.45
C GLY A 788 -27.74 -6.58 -20.36
N GLY A 789 -28.63 -7.53 -20.05
CA GLY A 789 -29.96 -7.65 -20.67
C GLY A 789 -29.96 -7.92 -22.18
N GLY A 790 -28.82 -8.35 -22.74
CA GLY A 790 -28.64 -8.49 -24.18
C GLY A 790 -28.61 -7.15 -24.94
N ALA A 791 -28.30 -6.03 -24.27
CA ALA A 791 -28.28 -4.71 -24.90
C ALA A 791 -27.30 -4.67 -26.09
N THR A 792 -27.75 -4.05 -27.20
CA THR A 792 -27.01 -3.90 -28.46
C THR A 792 -26.86 -2.45 -28.92
N ASP A 793 -27.56 -1.50 -28.27
CA ASP A 793 -27.43 -0.07 -28.52
C ASP A 793 -27.54 0.75 -27.22
N ARG A 794 -26.42 1.36 -26.82
CA ARG A 794 -26.34 2.28 -25.66
C ARG A 794 -27.20 3.55 -25.78
N ASN A 795 -27.66 3.90 -26.99
CA ASN A 795 -28.50 5.06 -27.23
C ASN A 795 -29.99 4.74 -27.07
N ASN A 796 -30.37 3.45 -26.98
CA ASN A 796 -31.75 3.02 -26.78
C ASN A 796 -32.12 3.12 -25.28
N PRO A 797 -33.05 4.02 -24.89
CA PRO A 797 -33.41 4.21 -23.47
C PRO A 797 -34.07 2.99 -22.81
N ALA A 798 -34.61 2.05 -23.61
CA ALA A 798 -35.15 0.79 -23.10
C ALA A 798 -34.06 -0.25 -22.80
N GLN A 799 -32.85 -0.10 -23.35
CA GLN A 799 -31.71 -0.99 -23.11
C GLN A 799 -30.70 -0.39 -22.13
N ARG A 800 -30.58 0.95 -22.08
CA ARG A 800 -29.71 1.67 -21.17
C ARG A 800 -30.47 2.76 -20.41
N ASN A 801 -30.55 2.61 -19.09
CA ASN A 801 -31.19 3.56 -18.18
C ASN A 801 -30.38 3.65 -16.88
N TRP A 802 -29.47 4.62 -16.81
CA TRP A 802 -28.57 4.83 -15.66
C TRP A 802 -29.26 5.25 -14.35
N PHE A 803 -30.54 5.64 -14.39
CA PHE A 803 -31.33 5.87 -13.17
C PHE A 803 -31.93 4.58 -12.61
N ALA A 804 -32.48 3.71 -13.47
CA ALA A 804 -33.05 2.43 -13.06
C ALA A 804 -31.98 1.37 -12.78
N ASN A 805 -30.85 1.44 -13.47
CA ASN A 805 -29.76 0.47 -13.43
C ASN A 805 -28.47 1.13 -12.90
N PRO A 806 -28.38 1.43 -11.58
CA PRO A 806 -27.24 2.15 -11.03
C PRO A 806 -25.94 1.35 -11.22
N THR A 807 -24.99 1.98 -11.90
CA THR A 807 -23.64 1.45 -12.11
C THR A 807 -22.69 2.30 -11.29
N ILE A 808 -22.06 1.71 -10.28
CA ILE A 808 -21.39 2.44 -9.21
C ILE A 808 -19.88 2.18 -9.29
N LEU A 809 -19.10 3.20 -9.63
CA LEU A 809 -17.67 3.23 -9.36
C LEU A 809 -17.50 3.65 -7.91
N SER A 810 -17.00 2.74 -7.08
CA SER A 810 -16.84 2.99 -5.66
C SER A 810 -15.38 2.93 -5.24
N GLY A 811 -14.90 4.02 -4.65
CA GLY A 811 -13.65 4.04 -3.91
C GLY A 811 -13.74 3.27 -2.59
N ASN A 812 -14.92 2.76 -2.18
CA ASN A 812 -15.12 1.90 -1.01
C ASN A 812 -14.53 0.50 -1.24
N ILE A 813 -13.21 0.44 -1.32
CA ILE A 813 -12.37 -0.76 -1.43
C ILE A 813 -12.10 -1.36 -0.05
N GLY A 814 -11.61 -2.58 0.02
CA GLY A 814 -11.41 -3.27 1.29
C GLY A 814 -12.72 -3.50 2.05
N SER A 815 -12.93 -2.71 3.11
CA SER A 815 -13.93 -2.94 4.16
C SER A 815 -15.27 -2.24 3.86
N PRO A 816 -16.39 -2.97 3.64
CA PRO A 816 -17.67 -2.36 3.32
C PRO A 816 -18.14 -1.33 4.37
N GLY A 817 -18.31 -0.08 3.97
CA GLY A 817 -18.78 1.01 4.86
C GLY A 817 -17.67 1.72 5.65
N SER A 818 -16.42 1.33 5.45
CA SER A 818 -15.26 2.14 5.81
C SER A 818 -15.18 3.43 4.98
N THR A 819 -14.43 4.41 5.48
CA THR A 819 -13.90 5.51 4.67
C THR A 819 -12.37 5.63 4.71
N THR A 820 -11.68 4.83 5.54
CA THR A 820 -10.23 4.97 5.80
C THR A 820 -9.34 4.09 4.94
N ASP A 821 -9.90 3.04 4.35
CA ASP A 821 -9.33 2.28 3.23
C ASP A 821 -9.93 2.70 1.89
N ASN A 822 -10.89 3.64 1.86
CA ASN A 822 -11.39 4.18 0.59
C ASN A 822 -10.22 4.69 -0.26
N SER A 823 -10.21 4.38 -1.56
CA SER A 823 -9.27 4.98 -2.52
C SER A 823 -9.21 6.48 -2.32
N TYR A 824 -8.01 7.07 -2.37
CA TYR A 824 -7.87 8.53 -2.26
C TYR A 824 -8.73 9.21 -3.33
N HIS A 825 -8.69 8.66 -4.54
CA HIS A 825 -9.52 9.07 -5.66
C HIS A 825 -10.32 7.86 -6.16
N VAL A 826 -11.60 8.01 -6.51
CA VAL A 826 -12.29 6.94 -7.25
C VAL A 826 -11.71 6.84 -8.67
N ILE A 827 -11.40 8.00 -9.27
CA ILE A 827 -10.78 8.13 -10.59
C ILE A 827 -9.60 9.09 -10.52
N PHE A 828 -8.41 8.66 -10.96
CA PHE A 828 -7.18 9.45 -10.93
C PHE A 828 -6.58 9.62 -12.34
N ASN A 829 -6.65 10.83 -12.88
CA ASN A 829 -6.08 11.19 -14.17
C ASN A 829 -5.03 12.29 -13.97
N ASN A 830 -3.75 11.92 -14.04
CA ASN A 830 -2.63 12.81 -13.76
C ASN A 830 -1.64 12.74 -14.94
N ASN A 831 -1.63 13.76 -15.80
CA ASN A 831 -0.75 13.85 -16.98
C ASN A 831 -0.84 12.64 -17.96
N ASN A 832 -1.93 11.85 -17.95
CA ASN A 832 -2.09 10.64 -18.79
C ASN A 832 -2.63 10.92 -20.21
N GLY A 833 -2.55 12.17 -20.70
CA GLY A 833 -2.81 12.52 -22.09
C GLY A 833 -4.27 12.53 -22.56
N LEU A 834 -5.25 12.46 -21.65
CA LEU A 834 -6.66 12.38 -22.02
C LEU A 834 -7.16 13.66 -22.71
N THR A 835 -7.82 13.46 -23.84
CA THR A 835 -8.57 14.45 -24.60
C THR A 835 -10.08 14.29 -24.36
N ALA A 836 -10.89 15.10 -25.03
CA ALA A 836 -12.36 14.99 -24.97
C ALA A 836 -12.90 13.65 -25.52
N THR A 837 -12.06 12.84 -26.16
CA THR A 837 -12.42 11.50 -26.65
C THR A 837 -12.39 10.43 -25.55
N ALA A 838 -11.77 10.69 -24.40
CA ALA A 838 -11.95 9.91 -23.18
C ALA A 838 -13.32 10.28 -22.57
N VAL A 839 -14.26 9.32 -22.52
CA VAL A 839 -15.64 9.60 -22.07
C VAL A 839 -16.07 8.69 -20.94
N LEU A 840 -16.68 9.28 -19.89
CA LEU A 840 -17.36 8.57 -18.82
C LEU A 840 -18.85 8.95 -18.81
N ASP A 841 -19.75 7.97 -18.88
CA ASP A 841 -21.19 8.18 -19.02
C ASP A 841 -22.02 7.25 -18.12
N GLY A 842 -22.93 7.81 -17.31
CA GLY A 842 -23.98 7.05 -16.61
C GLY A 842 -23.52 6.27 -15.38
N PHE A 843 -22.54 6.79 -14.64
CA PHE A 843 -22.04 6.19 -13.40
C PHE A 843 -22.38 7.01 -12.16
N VAL A 844 -22.54 6.32 -11.03
CA VAL A 844 -22.37 6.90 -9.70
C VAL A 844 -20.88 6.80 -9.34
N VAL A 845 -20.26 7.89 -8.88
CA VAL A 845 -18.86 7.95 -8.44
C VAL A 845 -18.85 8.34 -6.97
N THR A 846 -18.49 7.40 -6.09
CA THR A 846 -18.70 7.58 -4.65
C THR A 846 -17.65 6.90 -3.78
N GLY A 847 -17.47 7.40 -2.57
CA GLY A 847 -16.58 6.81 -1.58
C GLY A 847 -15.09 6.96 -1.91
N GLY A 848 -14.68 8.05 -2.56
CA GLY A 848 -13.29 8.50 -2.53
C GLY A 848 -13.00 9.31 -1.26
N ASN A 849 -11.77 9.22 -0.74
CA ASN A 849 -11.36 9.93 0.47
C ASN A 849 -9.92 10.45 0.40
N ALA A 850 -9.65 11.53 -0.34
CA ALA A 850 -8.31 12.10 -0.51
C ALA A 850 -7.85 12.85 0.75
N ASN A 851 -7.43 12.10 1.78
CA ASN A 851 -7.10 12.61 3.11
C ASN A 851 -5.65 12.35 3.54
N ALA A 852 -4.70 12.29 2.61
CA ALA A 852 -3.29 12.22 2.94
C ALA A 852 -2.79 13.48 3.67
N ALA A 853 -1.55 13.41 4.20
CA ALA A 853 -0.92 14.54 4.88
C ALA A 853 -0.36 15.61 3.93
N SER A 854 0.01 15.24 2.70
CA SER A 854 0.53 16.11 1.66
C SER A 854 0.50 15.41 0.29
N GLY A 855 0.72 16.16 -0.79
CA GLY A 855 0.74 15.63 -2.16
C GLY A 855 -0.64 15.60 -2.82
N ASP A 856 -0.74 14.88 -3.95
CA ASP A 856 -1.94 14.83 -4.79
C ASP A 856 -3.15 14.20 -4.06
N ASP A 857 -2.88 13.19 -3.22
CA ASP A 857 -3.81 12.44 -2.36
C ASP A 857 -4.51 13.31 -1.27
N THR A 858 -4.44 14.64 -1.38
CA THR A 858 -5.16 15.62 -0.53
C THR A 858 -6.35 16.27 -1.25
N ASN A 859 -6.53 16.03 -2.56
CA ASN A 859 -7.52 16.69 -3.41
C ASN A 859 -8.31 15.68 -4.26
N GLY A 860 -9.48 16.05 -4.78
CA GLY A 860 -10.16 15.27 -5.82
C GLY A 860 -10.64 13.89 -5.41
N GLY A 861 -11.55 13.80 -4.42
CA GLY A 861 -11.99 12.53 -3.85
C GLY A 861 -12.76 11.67 -4.86
N GLY A 862 -13.79 12.22 -5.50
CA GLY A 862 -14.50 11.53 -6.58
C GLY A 862 -13.60 11.37 -7.82
N LEU A 863 -13.16 12.50 -8.38
CA LEU A 863 -12.28 12.57 -9.53
C LEU A 863 -11.13 13.55 -9.30
N PHE A 864 -9.94 13.16 -9.72
CA PHE A 864 -8.77 14.00 -9.82
C PHE A 864 -8.34 14.11 -11.29
N ASN A 865 -8.31 15.34 -11.82
CA ASN A 865 -7.94 15.64 -13.20
C ASN A 865 -6.82 16.70 -13.23
N ARG A 866 -5.56 16.28 -13.42
CA ARG A 866 -4.45 17.20 -13.71
C ARG A 866 -4.06 17.13 -15.18
N THR A 867 -3.97 18.30 -15.83
CA THR A 867 -3.50 18.51 -17.22
C THR A 867 -4.18 17.63 -18.29
N VAL A 868 -5.45 17.29 -18.05
CA VAL A 868 -6.29 16.44 -18.90
C VAL A 868 -7.58 17.14 -19.31
N SER A 869 -8.26 16.65 -20.35
CA SER A 869 -9.50 17.25 -20.85
C SER A 869 -10.62 16.24 -21.17
N PRO A 870 -11.04 15.36 -20.23
CA PRO A 870 -12.06 14.33 -20.49
C PRO A 870 -13.48 14.88 -20.63
N THR A 871 -14.35 14.09 -21.27
CA THR A 871 -15.80 14.34 -21.32
C THR A 871 -16.52 13.52 -20.25
N LEU A 872 -17.25 14.19 -19.36
CA LEU A 872 -17.97 13.58 -18.24
C LEU A 872 -19.46 13.90 -18.37
N ARG A 873 -20.33 12.87 -18.40
CA ARG A 873 -21.77 13.07 -18.63
C ARG A 873 -22.66 12.12 -17.85
N ASN A 874 -23.87 12.57 -17.48
CA ASN A 874 -24.87 11.75 -16.77
C ASN A 874 -24.34 11.07 -15.49
N LEU A 875 -23.35 11.67 -14.81
CA LEU A 875 -22.75 11.08 -13.61
C LEU A 875 -23.38 11.63 -12.33
N ARG A 876 -23.41 10.80 -11.29
CA ARG A 876 -23.72 11.21 -9.92
C ARG A 876 -22.47 11.08 -9.05
N ILE A 877 -21.78 12.19 -8.81
CA ILE A 877 -20.53 12.25 -8.02
C ILE A 877 -20.92 12.61 -6.58
N GLU A 878 -20.91 11.64 -5.67
CA GLU A 878 -21.52 11.83 -4.35
C GLU A 878 -20.79 11.17 -3.18
N GLY A 879 -20.87 11.78 -2.00
CA GLY A 879 -20.35 11.20 -0.76
C GLY A 879 -18.81 11.05 -0.73
N ASN A 880 -18.08 11.84 -1.51
CA ASN A 880 -16.63 11.85 -1.54
C ASN A 880 -16.07 12.90 -0.57
N THR A 881 -14.93 12.62 0.07
CA THR A 881 -14.30 13.50 1.07
C THR A 881 -12.85 13.81 0.72
N VAL A 882 -12.34 15.00 1.04
CA VAL A 882 -10.92 15.37 0.85
C VAL A 882 -10.40 16.23 2.02
N SER A 883 -9.10 16.21 2.27
CA SER A 883 -8.45 17.06 3.30
C SER A 883 -8.21 18.49 2.83
N ASN A 884 -7.95 18.70 1.53
CA ASN A 884 -7.76 20.02 0.93
C ASN A 884 -8.91 20.38 -0.02
N ASP A 885 -8.75 20.27 -1.35
CA ASP A 885 -9.69 20.87 -2.31
C ASP A 885 -10.39 19.86 -3.25
N GLY A 886 -11.63 20.16 -3.64
CA GLY A 886 -12.35 19.41 -4.68
C GLY A 886 -12.92 18.08 -4.19
N GLY A 887 -13.94 18.11 -3.32
CA GLY A 887 -14.52 16.90 -2.73
C GLY A 887 -15.04 15.90 -3.78
N GLY A 888 -15.88 16.38 -4.70
CA GLY A 888 -16.35 15.59 -5.84
C GLY A 888 -15.37 15.57 -7.03
N LEU A 889 -14.88 16.74 -7.44
CA LEU A 889 -13.93 16.90 -8.55
C LEU A 889 -12.85 17.94 -8.20
N TYR A 890 -11.59 17.58 -8.40
CA TYR A 890 -10.46 18.51 -8.44
C TYR A 890 -9.89 18.57 -9.86
N ALA A 891 -9.68 19.79 -10.38
CA ALA A 891 -9.22 20.02 -11.73
C ALA A 891 -8.07 21.06 -11.79
N ASP A 892 -6.91 20.64 -12.28
CA ASP A 892 -5.62 21.36 -12.19
C ASP A 892 -4.95 21.45 -13.56
N GLY A 893 -5.18 22.56 -14.27
CA GLY A 893 -4.80 22.72 -15.69
C GLY A 893 -5.59 21.82 -16.66
N GLY A 894 -5.74 22.23 -17.92
CA GLY A 894 -6.56 21.53 -18.92
C GLY A 894 -8.01 22.03 -19.00
N SER A 895 -8.94 21.21 -19.49
CA SER A 895 -10.33 21.61 -19.77
C SER A 895 -11.35 20.50 -19.57
N SER A 896 -12.17 20.57 -18.52
CA SER A 896 -13.19 19.56 -18.21
C SER A 896 -14.57 19.95 -18.77
N ASN A 897 -15.21 19.04 -19.50
CA ASN A 897 -16.59 19.20 -19.98
C ASN A 897 -17.56 18.32 -19.16
N LEU A 898 -18.45 18.97 -18.42
CA LEU A 898 -19.47 18.39 -17.57
C LEU A 898 -20.86 18.62 -18.19
N ASN A 899 -21.57 17.55 -18.55
CA ASN A 899 -22.96 17.62 -19.02
C ASN A 899 -23.92 16.72 -18.21
N SER A 900 -24.97 17.30 -17.63
CA SER A 900 -26.01 16.55 -16.92
C SER A 900 -25.48 15.79 -15.69
N LEU A 901 -24.64 16.45 -14.88
CA LEU A 901 -24.05 15.89 -13.65
C LEU A 901 -24.95 16.16 -12.43
N THR A 902 -24.89 15.27 -11.44
CA THR A 902 -25.30 15.56 -10.06
C THR A 902 -24.08 15.41 -9.15
N ILE A 903 -23.64 16.50 -8.53
CA ILE A 903 -22.49 16.54 -7.62
C ILE A 903 -23.05 16.84 -6.22
N ALA A 904 -23.18 15.81 -5.39
CA ALA A 904 -24.00 15.88 -4.18
C ALA A 904 -23.29 15.39 -2.90
N SER A 905 -23.46 16.08 -1.78
CA SER A 905 -23.02 15.61 -0.45
C SER A 905 -21.52 15.27 -0.36
N ASN A 906 -20.68 15.95 -1.15
CA ASN A 906 -19.23 15.83 -1.08
C ASN A 906 -18.66 16.83 -0.06
N ARG A 907 -17.46 16.56 0.48
CA ARG A 907 -16.85 17.35 1.56
C ARG A 907 -15.38 17.68 1.29
N ALA A 908 -15.00 18.94 1.46
CA ALA A 908 -13.62 19.40 1.38
C ALA A 908 -13.12 20.00 2.71
N GLY A 909 -11.90 19.66 3.12
CA GLY A 909 -11.27 20.20 4.32
C GLY A 909 -10.74 21.63 4.16
N SER A 910 -10.54 22.10 2.91
CA SER A 910 -10.30 23.49 2.56
C SER A 910 -11.42 24.05 1.70
N GLY A 911 -11.45 23.82 0.38
CA GLY A 911 -12.43 24.44 -0.51
C GLY A 911 -12.92 23.61 -1.68
N GLY A 912 -13.97 24.09 -2.35
CA GLY A 912 -14.58 23.38 -3.48
C GLY A 912 -15.20 22.05 -3.05
N GLY A 913 -16.16 22.10 -2.12
CA GLY A 913 -16.79 20.90 -1.56
C GLY A 913 -17.34 19.97 -2.64
N GLY A 914 -17.98 20.54 -3.67
CA GLY A 914 -18.34 19.83 -4.90
C GLY A 914 -17.18 19.81 -5.92
N ILE A 915 -16.77 20.98 -6.42
CA ILE A 915 -15.74 21.15 -7.45
C ILE A 915 -14.68 22.17 -6.99
N ALA A 916 -13.40 21.88 -7.25
CA ALA A 916 -12.32 22.87 -7.22
C ALA A 916 -11.60 22.93 -8.58
N THR A 917 -11.34 24.15 -9.09
CA THR A 917 -10.56 24.37 -10.32
C THR A 917 -9.42 25.36 -10.09
N VAL A 918 -8.20 24.97 -10.45
CA VAL A 918 -6.96 25.75 -10.24
C VAL A 918 -6.06 25.77 -11.48
N SER A 919 -4.92 26.47 -11.42
CA SER A 919 -3.87 26.48 -12.47
C SER A 919 -4.40 26.78 -13.87
N ASN A 920 -5.27 27.78 -13.98
CA ASN A 920 -5.89 28.23 -15.24
C ASN A 920 -6.75 27.17 -15.96
N HIS A 921 -7.30 26.18 -15.23
CA HIS A 921 -8.22 25.19 -15.80
C HIS A 921 -9.48 25.87 -16.40
N THR A 922 -9.98 25.30 -17.50
CA THR A 922 -11.25 25.73 -18.12
C THR A 922 -12.37 24.76 -17.77
N LEU A 923 -13.41 25.24 -17.08
CA LEU A 923 -14.57 24.44 -16.70
C LEU A 923 -15.76 24.76 -17.61
N VAL A 924 -16.27 23.77 -18.34
CA VAL A 924 -17.55 23.89 -19.04
C VAL A 924 -18.56 22.98 -18.34
N ALA A 925 -19.61 23.55 -17.74
CA ALA A 925 -20.61 22.79 -17.01
C ALA A 925 -22.03 23.16 -17.43
N THR A 926 -22.81 22.16 -17.79
CA THR A 926 -24.13 22.34 -18.44
C THR A 926 -25.18 21.41 -17.82
N ASN A 927 -26.41 21.90 -17.63
CA ASN A 927 -27.58 21.13 -17.16
C ASN A 927 -27.33 20.33 -15.85
N SER A 928 -26.48 20.82 -14.94
CA SER A 928 -25.97 20.05 -13.80
C SER A 928 -26.41 20.61 -12.44
N LEU A 929 -26.51 19.72 -11.45
CA LEU A 929 -26.94 19.99 -10.08
C LEU A 929 -25.74 19.83 -9.13
N ILE A 930 -25.36 20.88 -8.41
CA ILE A 930 -24.30 20.86 -7.39
C ILE A 930 -24.97 21.15 -6.05
N GLN A 931 -25.20 20.13 -5.21
CA GLN A 931 -26.03 20.29 -4.02
C GLN A 931 -25.48 19.68 -2.72
N SER A 932 -25.82 20.29 -1.58
CA SER A 932 -25.51 19.76 -0.24
C SER A 932 -24.02 19.46 -0.01
N ASN A 933 -23.12 20.04 -0.81
CA ASN A 933 -21.68 19.89 -0.65
C ASN A 933 -21.17 20.86 0.42
N THR A 934 -20.10 20.47 1.11
CA THR A 934 -19.58 21.19 2.27
C THR A 934 -18.09 21.46 2.12
N ALA A 935 -17.64 22.64 2.52
CA ALA A 935 -16.22 22.94 2.67
C ALA A 935 -15.96 23.71 3.98
N ASN A 936 -14.70 23.82 4.40
CA ASN A 936 -14.39 24.64 5.58
C ASN A 936 -14.17 26.11 5.22
N ASN A 937 -13.32 26.39 4.22
CA ASN A 937 -12.72 27.71 4.00
C ASN A 937 -13.33 28.48 2.80
N ALA A 938 -13.65 27.79 1.69
CA ALA A 938 -14.11 28.47 0.47
C ALA A 938 -14.96 27.58 -0.45
N GLY A 939 -16.02 28.12 -1.06
CA GLY A 939 -16.70 27.47 -2.19
C GLY A 939 -17.34 26.13 -1.84
N GLY A 940 -18.43 26.14 -1.06
CA GLY A 940 -19.08 24.91 -0.61
C GLY A 940 -19.52 24.02 -1.79
N GLY A 941 -20.08 24.62 -2.85
CA GLY A 941 -20.35 23.96 -4.12
C GLY A 941 -19.16 23.99 -5.09
N LEU A 942 -18.66 25.18 -5.41
CA LEU A 942 -17.59 25.42 -6.39
C LEU A 942 -16.53 26.40 -5.86
N LEU A 943 -15.26 26.03 -5.97
CA LEU A 943 -14.09 26.92 -5.86
C LEU A 943 -13.43 27.07 -7.23
N ALA A 944 -13.14 28.31 -7.64
CA ALA A 944 -12.51 28.60 -8.93
C ALA A 944 -11.39 29.67 -8.84
N PHE A 945 -10.20 29.31 -9.31
CA PHE A 945 -8.98 30.13 -9.21
C PHE A 945 -8.22 30.21 -10.55
N GLY A 946 -7.90 31.43 -11.00
CA GLY A 946 -6.98 31.71 -12.12
C GLY A 946 -7.54 31.50 -13.54
N GLY A 947 -8.49 30.58 -13.72
CA GLY A 947 -8.94 30.12 -15.03
C GLY A 947 -10.20 30.78 -15.58
N SER A 948 -10.99 29.96 -16.30
CA SER A 948 -12.29 30.35 -16.82
C SER A 948 -13.36 29.28 -16.59
N SER A 949 -14.60 29.72 -16.35
CA SER A 949 -15.75 28.84 -16.20
C SER A 949 -16.89 29.31 -17.10
N ASN A 950 -17.52 28.38 -17.81
CA ASN A 950 -18.76 28.60 -18.54
C ASN A 950 -19.83 27.66 -17.98
N LEU A 951 -20.78 28.23 -17.24
CA LEU A 951 -21.82 27.53 -16.53
C LEU A 951 -23.18 27.85 -17.17
N SER A 952 -23.94 26.84 -17.59
CA SER A 952 -25.28 27.05 -18.14
C SER A 952 -26.31 26.06 -17.61
N SER A 953 -27.51 26.55 -17.32
CA SER A 953 -28.61 25.74 -16.77
C SER A 953 -28.19 24.95 -15.51
N LEU A 954 -27.36 25.54 -14.65
CA LEU A 954 -26.91 24.89 -13.42
C LEU A 954 -27.86 25.19 -12.25
N THR A 955 -27.98 24.24 -11.33
CA THR A 955 -28.55 24.48 -10.00
C THR A 955 -27.48 24.22 -8.94
N ILE A 956 -27.14 25.24 -8.15
CA ILE A 956 -26.18 25.17 -7.04
C ILE A 956 -26.97 25.37 -5.75
N ALA A 957 -27.29 24.29 -5.03
CA ALA A 957 -28.32 24.30 -3.98
C ALA A 957 -27.84 23.77 -2.62
N SER A 958 -28.16 24.46 -1.52
CA SER A 958 -27.92 24.00 -0.15
C SER A 958 -26.47 23.62 0.19
N ASN A 959 -25.49 24.18 -0.53
CA ASN A 959 -24.07 23.98 -0.24
C ASN A 959 -23.63 24.94 0.89
N SER A 960 -22.62 24.57 1.67
CA SER A 960 -22.23 25.36 2.86
C SER A 960 -20.73 25.44 3.12
N VAL A 961 -20.29 26.57 3.70
CA VAL A 961 -18.93 26.73 4.25
C VAL A 961 -18.95 27.04 5.75
N SER A 962 -18.23 26.23 6.54
CA SER A 962 -18.30 26.23 8.02
C SER A 962 -17.43 27.31 8.70
N ASN A 963 -16.35 27.73 8.03
CA ASN A 963 -15.34 28.70 8.48
C ASN A 963 -14.85 29.58 7.31
N GLY A 964 -15.76 29.96 6.42
CA GLY A 964 -15.38 30.44 5.08
C GLY A 964 -16.40 31.35 4.39
N SER A 965 -16.11 31.63 3.13
CA SER A 965 -16.93 32.44 2.21
C SER A 965 -17.35 31.64 0.97
N GLY A 966 -18.39 32.09 0.27
CA GLY A 966 -18.87 31.44 -0.95
C GLY A 966 -19.57 30.12 -0.65
N GLY A 967 -20.75 30.17 -0.03
CA GLY A 967 -21.50 28.95 0.32
C GLY A 967 -21.82 28.10 -0.91
N GLY A 968 -22.32 28.75 -1.97
CA GLY A 968 -22.48 28.14 -3.30
C GLY A 968 -21.17 28.18 -4.10
N THR A 969 -20.69 29.38 -4.42
CA THR A 969 -19.50 29.60 -5.26
C THR A 969 -18.49 30.55 -4.62
N TYR A 970 -17.19 30.26 -4.78
CA TYR A 970 -16.08 31.16 -4.44
C TYR A 970 -15.17 31.30 -5.65
N ILE A 971 -14.93 32.53 -6.09
CA ILE A 971 -14.26 32.82 -7.37
C ILE A 971 -13.25 33.95 -7.17
N THR A 972 -11.98 33.72 -7.52
CA THR A 972 -10.96 34.78 -7.46
C THR A 972 -9.94 34.66 -8.59
N SER A 973 -9.48 35.79 -9.12
CA SER A 973 -8.55 35.83 -10.26
C SER A 973 -9.04 35.06 -11.50
N HIS A 974 -10.36 34.97 -11.69
CA HIS A 974 -11.01 34.00 -12.59
C HIS A 974 -12.14 34.67 -13.38
N THR A 975 -12.41 34.18 -14.60
CA THR A 975 -13.53 34.65 -15.43
C THR A 975 -14.68 33.66 -15.40
N LEU A 976 -15.83 34.03 -14.81
CA LEU A 976 -17.05 33.22 -14.88
C LEU A 976 -18.07 33.83 -15.85
N THR A 977 -18.55 33.02 -16.79
CA THR A 977 -19.81 33.24 -17.49
C THR A 977 -20.87 32.29 -16.94
N ALA A 978 -22.01 32.81 -16.46
CA ALA A 978 -23.11 31.99 -15.94
C ALA A 978 -24.44 32.36 -16.61
N THR A 979 -25.15 31.38 -17.17
CA THR A 979 -26.43 31.60 -17.87
C THR A 979 -27.55 30.70 -17.35
N ASN A 980 -28.76 31.24 -17.22
CA ASN A 980 -29.98 30.50 -16.86
C ASN A 980 -29.83 29.58 -15.63
N SER A 981 -29.06 30.02 -14.63
CA SER A 981 -28.62 29.18 -13.52
C SER A 981 -29.21 29.64 -12.19
N ILE A 982 -29.38 28.72 -11.24
CA ILE A 982 -30.01 28.94 -9.94
C ILE A 982 -28.99 28.68 -8.84
N LEU A 983 -28.77 29.65 -7.95
CA LEU A 983 -28.02 29.51 -6.70
C LEU A 983 -29.01 29.64 -5.54
N GLN A 984 -29.33 28.55 -4.84
CA GLN A 984 -30.37 28.57 -3.81
C GLN A 984 -29.98 27.97 -2.46
N SER A 985 -30.44 28.57 -1.37
CA SER A 985 -30.30 28.05 0.00
C SER A 985 -28.85 27.76 0.46
N ASN A 986 -27.84 28.32 -0.22
CA ASN A 986 -26.45 28.10 0.15
C ASN A 986 -26.06 28.99 1.35
N THR A 987 -25.12 28.53 2.18
CA THR A 987 -24.79 29.18 3.47
C THR A 987 -23.29 29.43 3.65
N ALA A 988 -22.90 30.63 4.08
CA ALA A 988 -21.52 30.98 4.40
C ALA A 988 -21.36 31.57 5.81
N ARG A 989 -20.25 31.25 6.49
CA ARG A 989 -19.92 31.87 7.79
C ARG A 989 -19.57 33.35 7.64
N TYR A 990 -18.80 33.72 6.61
CA TYR A 990 -18.29 35.08 6.46
C TYR A 990 -19.03 35.84 5.37
N TYR A 991 -18.72 35.58 4.10
CA TYR A 991 -19.21 36.40 2.99
C TYR A 991 -19.73 35.58 1.82
N GLY A 992 -20.71 36.12 1.07
CA GLY A 992 -21.18 35.49 -0.17
C GLY A 992 -21.90 34.17 0.10
N GLY A 993 -23.11 34.22 0.67
CA GLY A 993 -23.88 33.02 0.98
C GLY A 993 -24.15 32.18 -0.26
N GLY A 994 -24.61 32.83 -1.34
CA GLY A 994 -24.65 32.25 -2.68
C GLY A 994 -23.30 32.28 -3.37
N TRP A 995 -22.69 33.47 -3.46
CA TRP A 995 -21.52 33.74 -4.31
C TRP A 995 -20.55 34.72 -3.64
N TYR A 996 -19.27 34.34 -3.50
CA TYR A 996 -18.15 35.24 -3.21
C TYR A 996 -17.26 35.48 -4.44
N ALA A 997 -16.91 36.73 -4.75
CA ALA A 997 -16.10 37.09 -5.91
C ALA A 997 -15.04 38.17 -5.61
N SER A 998 -13.80 37.93 -6.04
CA SER A 998 -12.69 38.90 -5.96
C SER A 998 -11.85 38.92 -7.25
N ASP A 999 -11.11 40.01 -7.49
CA ASP A 999 -10.02 40.14 -8.47
C ASP A 999 -10.27 39.57 -9.89
N GLY A 1000 -11.48 39.72 -10.44
CA GLY A 1000 -11.86 39.03 -11.68
C GLY A 1000 -13.07 39.59 -12.40
N ARG A 1001 -13.73 38.75 -13.22
CA ARG A 1001 -14.92 39.14 -13.98
C ARG A 1001 -16.00 38.06 -13.95
N SER A 1002 -17.23 38.50 -13.73
CA SER A 1002 -18.43 37.67 -13.75
C SER A 1002 -19.46 38.26 -14.73
N ASN A 1003 -19.76 37.53 -15.80
CA ASN A 1003 -20.80 37.90 -16.77
C ASN A 1003 -21.98 36.94 -16.59
N VAL A 1004 -23.12 37.43 -16.10
CA VAL A 1004 -24.27 36.59 -15.76
C VAL A 1004 -25.56 37.04 -16.44
N SER A 1005 -26.38 36.07 -16.86
CA SER A 1005 -27.69 36.32 -17.48
C SER A 1005 -28.71 35.27 -17.09
N GLY A 1006 -29.95 35.67 -16.78
CA GLY A 1006 -30.99 34.71 -16.35
C GLY A 1006 -30.67 34.02 -15.02
N LEU A 1007 -29.89 34.66 -14.15
CA LEU A 1007 -29.43 34.08 -12.89
C LEU A 1007 -30.49 34.25 -11.80
N ILE A 1008 -30.80 33.20 -11.04
CA ILE A 1008 -31.71 33.24 -9.89
C ILE A 1008 -30.92 32.97 -8.62
N LEU A 1009 -30.81 33.96 -7.72
CA LEU A 1009 -30.24 33.78 -6.37
C LEU A 1009 -31.35 33.87 -5.33
N THR A 1010 -31.66 32.75 -4.68
CA THR A 1010 -32.77 32.70 -3.71
C THR A 1010 -32.46 32.01 -2.39
N GLY A 1011 -32.85 32.61 -1.26
CA GLY A 1011 -32.75 31.98 0.06
C GLY A 1011 -31.33 31.75 0.60
N ASN A 1012 -30.29 32.33 -0.02
CA ASN A 1012 -28.91 32.14 0.41
C ASN A 1012 -28.59 33.00 1.65
N THR A 1013 -27.70 32.52 2.52
CA THR A 1013 -27.43 33.14 3.83
C THR A 1013 -25.93 33.34 4.08
N ALA A 1014 -25.54 34.52 4.57
CA ALA A 1014 -24.18 34.82 5.05
C ALA A 1014 -24.22 35.35 6.49
N ALA A 1015 -23.40 34.81 7.39
CA ALA A 1015 -23.33 35.34 8.76
C ALA A 1015 -22.46 36.62 8.90
N GLY A 1016 -21.92 37.13 7.79
CA GLY A 1016 -21.41 38.50 7.64
C GLY A 1016 -22.18 39.29 6.58
N SER A 1017 -21.61 39.47 5.38
CA SER A 1017 -22.15 40.33 4.31
C SER A 1017 -22.33 39.61 2.97
N GLY A 1018 -23.24 40.09 2.12
CA GLY A 1018 -23.52 39.51 0.81
C GLY A 1018 -24.24 38.16 0.92
N GLY A 1019 -25.50 38.18 1.37
CA GLY A 1019 -26.29 36.96 1.55
C GLY A 1019 -26.46 36.18 0.24
N GLY A 1020 -26.82 36.89 -0.83
CA GLY A 1020 -26.76 36.40 -2.21
C GLY A 1020 -25.34 36.48 -2.77
N ILE A 1021 -24.87 37.68 -3.08
CA ILE A 1021 -23.55 37.94 -3.71
C ILE A 1021 -22.71 38.87 -2.84
N TYR A 1022 -21.41 38.61 -2.77
CA TYR A 1022 -20.39 39.50 -2.22
C TYR A 1022 -19.27 39.71 -3.24
N THR A 1023 -19.06 40.96 -3.71
CA THR A 1023 -17.96 41.32 -4.63
C THR A 1023 -17.00 42.33 -4.00
N VAL A 1024 -15.70 42.06 -4.08
CA VAL A 1024 -14.60 42.90 -3.54
C VAL A 1024 -13.39 42.94 -4.48
N SER A 1025 -12.34 43.67 -4.10
CA SER A 1025 -11.02 43.66 -4.74
C SER A 1025 -11.10 43.79 -6.27
N TYR A 1026 -11.67 44.90 -6.73
CA TYR A 1026 -11.78 45.23 -8.16
C TYR A 1026 -12.54 44.21 -9.05
N HIS A 1027 -13.30 43.27 -8.47
CA HIS A 1027 -14.10 42.33 -9.25
C HIS A 1027 -15.24 43.05 -10.01
N SER A 1028 -15.37 42.75 -11.30
CA SER A 1028 -16.41 43.31 -12.17
C SER A 1028 -17.56 42.33 -12.36
N LEU A 1029 -18.78 42.74 -12.00
CA LEU A 1029 -20.00 41.94 -12.14
C LEU A 1029 -20.93 42.59 -13.17
N THR A 1030 -21.14 41.95 -14.31
CA THR A 1030 -22.19 42.30 -15.26
C THR A 1030 -23.34 41.31 -15.11
N ALA A 1031 -24.51 41.75 -14.65
CA ALA A 1031 -25.69 40.91 -14.47
C ALA A 1031 -26.89 41.42 -15.26
N THR A 1032 -27.51 40.52 -16.03
CA THR A 1032 -28.65 40.84 -16.89
C THR A 1032 -29.85 39.92 -16.63
N ASN A 1033 -31.08 40.41 -16.75
CA ASN A 1033 -32.32 39.59 -16.71
C ASN A 1033 -32.37 38.60 -15.52
N SER A 1034 -31.93 39.03 -14.34
CA SER A 1034 -31.65 38.15 -13.19
C SER A 1034 -32.54 38.48 -11.98
N LEU A 1035 -32.73 37.52 -11.07
CA LEU A 1035 -33.55 37.64 -9.86
C LEU A 1035 -32.70 37.38 -8.61
N ILE A 1036 -32.66 38.33 -7.68
CA ILE A 1036 -32.00 38.21 -6.38
C ILE A 1036 -33.07 38.35 -5.29
N GLN A 1037 -33.51 37.24 -4.70
CA GLN A 1037 -34.68 37.18 -3.83
C GLN A 1037 -34.43 36.49 -2.48
N SER A 1038 -35.01 37.00 -1.39
CA SER A 1038 -35.06 36.29 -0.10
C SER A 1038 -33.71 35.81 0.47
N ASN A 1039 -32.60 36.44 0.07
CA ASN A 1039 -31.27 36.18 0.61
C ASN A 1039 -31.05 37.02 1.89
N SER A 1040 -30.24 36.51 2.82
CA SER A 1040 -30.03 37.12 4.13
C SER A 1040 -28.56 37.29 4.50
N ALA A 1041 -28.21 38.44 5.05
CA ALA A 1041 -26.93 38.74 5.68
C ALA A 1041 -27.16 39.25 7.11
N THR A 1042 -26.19 39.14 8.01
CA THR A 1042 -26.29 39.79 9.34
C THR A 1042 -25.88 41.26 9.26
N SER A 1043 -24.80 41.54 8.52
CA SER A 1043 -24.15 42.85 8.42
C SER A 1043 -24.71 43.66 7.26
N SER A 1044 -24.20 43.47 6.03
CA SER A 1044 -24.54 44.33 4.90
C SER A 1044 -24.84 43.57 3.60
N GLY A 1045 -25.74 44.09 2.77
CA GLY A 1045 -26.01 43.56 1.43
C GLY A 1045 -26.68 42.20 1.46
N GLY A 1046 -27.95 42.13 1.84
CA GLY A 1046 -28.67 40.85 1.94
C GLY A 1046 -28.76 40.13 0.59
N GLY A 1047 -29.12 40.86 -0.47
CA GLY A 1047 -29.06 40.38 -1.85
C GLY A 1047 -27.66 40.49 -2.46
N LEU A 1048 -27.10 41.70 -2.50
CA LEU A 1048 -25.78 42.00 -3.06
C LEU A 1048 -25.00 42.98 -2.18
N TYR A 1049 -23.74 42.67 -1.92
CA TYR A 1049 -22.72 43.58 -1.44
C TYR A 1049 -21.68 43.81 -2.53
N ALA A 1050 -21.34 45.06 -2.86
CA ALA A 1050 -20.34 45.38 -3.89
C ALA A 1050 -19.39 46.52 -3.48
N ASP A 1051 -18.09 46.23 -3.55
CA ASP A 1051 -16.96 47.10 -3.15
C ASP A 1051 -15.97 47.34 -4.32
N GLY A 1052 -16.47 47.27 -5.55
CA GLY A 1052 -15.66 47.33 -6.77
C GLY A 1052 -16.14 48.37 -7.79
N ARG A 1053 -15.21 48.93 -8.56
CA ARG A 1053 -15.53 49.77 -9.73
C ARG A 1053 -16.13 48.91 -10.85
N GLY A 1054 -17.34 49.24 -11.30
CA GLY A 1054 -17.93 48.64 -12.51
C GLY A 1054 -18.72 47.35 -12.28
N SER A 1055 -19.70 47.37 -11.38
CA SER A 1055 -20.81 46.40 -11.42
C SER A 1055 -21.97 46.98 -12.24
N ASP A 1056 -22.35 46.32 -13.32
CA ASP A 1056 -23.43 46.71 -14.22
C ASP A 1056 -24.61 45.75 -14.05
N LEU A 1057 -25.76 46.28 -13.62
CA LEU A 1057 -26.98 45.52 -13.35
C LEU A 1057 -28.11 46.07 -14.22
N SER A 1058 -28.52 45.31 -15.24
CA SER A 1058 -29.64 45.70 -16.14
C SER A 1058 -30.74 44.64 -16.15
N SER A 1059 -31.99 45.08 -16.07
CA SER A 1059 -33.15 44.18 -15.94
C SER A 1059 -33.03 43.17 -14.78
N VAL A 1060 -32.43 43.58 -13.65
CA VAL A 1060 -32.28 42.75 -12.44
C VAL A 1060 -33.38 43.08 -11.44
N THR A 1061 -34.11 42.08 -10.97
CA THR A 1061 -35.11 42.20 -9.90
C THR A 1061 -34.49 41.84 -8.55
N VAL A 1062 -34.61 42.73 -7.56
CA VAL A 1062 -34.09 42.50 -6.20
C VAL A 1062 -35.23 42.67 -5.20
N THR A 1063 -35.62 41.61 -4.47
CA THR A 1063 -36.83 41.63 -3.62
C THR A 1063 -36.75 40.73 -2.39
N GLY A 1064 -37.35 41.13 -1.27
CA GLY A 1064 -37.48 40.31 -0.06
C GLY A 1064 -36.17 39.91 0.65
N ASN A 1065 -35.04 40.51 0.30
CA ASN A 1065 -33.73 40.24 0.93
C ASN A 1065 -33.54 41.05 2.24
N SER A 1066 -32.78 40.52 3.20
CA SER A 1066 -32.60 41.10 4.54
C SER A 1066 -31.13 41.27 4.96
N ALA A 1067 -30.79 42.40 5.60
CA ALA A 1067 -29.50 42.65 6.25
C ALA A 1067 -29.62 43.77 7.29
N GLY A 1068 -28.63 43.87 8.20
CA GLY A 1068 -28.51 45.01 9.13
C GLY A 1068 -28.27 46.36 8.42
N SER A 1069 -27.74 46.34 7.19
CA SER A 1069 -27.63 47.51 6.32
C SER A 1069 -27.75 47.14 4.83
N GLY A 1070 -28.59 47.84 4.07
CA GLY A 1070 -28.80 47.57 2.65
C GLY A 1070 -29.32 46.15 2.37
N GLY A 1071 -30.54 45.84 2.84
CA GLY A 1071 -31.13 44.49 2.69
C GLY A 1071 -31.17 43.99 1.24
N GLY A 1072 -31.51 44.84 0.27
CA GLY A 1072 -31.40 44.54 -1.15
C GLY A 1072 -29.96 44.58 -1.66
N ILE A 1073 -29.41 45.79 -1.77
CA ILE A 1073 -28.05 46.06 -2.25
C ILE A 1073 -27.34 46.98 -1.25
N TYR A 1074 -26.04 46.77 -1.05
CA TYR A 1074 -25.14 47.66 -0.30
C TYR A 1074 -23.85 47.90 -1.07
N THR A 1075 -23.40 49.16 -1.12
CA THR A 1075 -22.21 49.59 -1.88
C THR A 1075 -21.34 50.56 -1.07
N THR A 1076 -20.02 50.40 -1.15
CA THR A 1076 -19.03 51.15 -0.34
C THR A 1076 -18.25 52.22 -1.11
N TYR A 1077 -18.15 52.11 -2.44
CA TYR A 1077 -17.47 53.10 -3.30
C TYR A 1077 -18.30 53.47 -4.54
N ASN A 1078 -18.84 54.69 -4.55
CA ASN A 1078 -19.45 55.29 -5.74
C ASN A 1078 -18.39 55.99 -6.60
N GLN A 1079 -18.24 55.55 -7.85
CA GLN A 1079 -18.36 56.48 -8.98
C GLN A 1079 -19.30 55.85 -10.01
N SER A 1080 -20.25 56.67 -10.47
CA SER A 1080 -21.31 56.39 -11.43
C SER A 1080 -20.78 56.04 -12.83
#